data_AF-A0A5N8XWS6-F1
#
_entry.id   AF-A0A5N8XWS6-F1
#
_cell.length_a   1.000
_cell.length_b   1.000
_cell.length_c   1.000
_cell.angle_alpha   90.00
_cell.angle_beta   90.00
_cell.angle_gamma   90.00
#
_symmetry.space_group_name_H-M   'P 1'
#
loop_
_entity.id
_entity.type
_entity.pdbx_description
1 polymer ?
#
loop_
_entity_poly.entity_id
_entity_poly.type
_entity_poly.pdbx_seq_one_letter_code
_entity_poly.pdbx_strand_id
1 'polypeptide(L)'
;MAQALNAALRDALGADERVVVLGEDVGRLGGVFRITAGLADTFGDRRCFDTPVSEAGIAGLAIGMAMVGWRPVVEMQFDAFAYPAFEQIASHMAKTRNRTRGALALPLVVRVPYGGGIGGVEHHSDSSEAYYAHTAGLKVVTPATPADAYSLLREAIDDPDPVVFLEPKRHYWTKEDLELPVRTEPFGTAAIRRSGSDATVVAYGPSVAVALDAAHAAAAEGLDVEVLDLRTLVPLDDRALTASVRRTGRCLVVHEAQGFAGVGAEIAARVQERCFDALRAPVLRVTGFDIPYPPPLLEGAHLPGTGRVLDALHRLLPSTEAERRSHKADLTPIEPSPAPGRTFRLPDLGEGLAEAEMLEWQVAVGDVVAHDQVVAEVETAKSVVTLPSPFAGTVTALHCRTGEVVRVDAPLLTVTESGSGAVLTGYGTSASQGWSRPTTTAGGSASGGGTATGGGNDEAKSQVGTRVALDASAGKFVRGHRDTPAVTIWADADATALLAARASRRTGLMPLLARACLAGLAAFPELNARVDADRGEILRLSRVHLGFAAQTEHGLVVPVVRDADHLSPDGLAAELRRLTALARRGALGAEHRTGGTFTLNNYGVLDVDGATPILNHPQAAMLGVGRVTDRPWVVEGRLEVRKVVHVSLTFDHRVCDGGTAAGFLRHVLDDITAPDGPDPR
;
A
#
# COMPACT_ATOMS: atom_id res chain seq x y z
N MET A 1 7.08 -16.61 -19.10
CA MET A 1 7.89 -16.48 -17.86
C MET A 1 7.24 -17.20 -16.68
N ALA A 2 5.93 -17.05 -16.47
CA ALA A 2 5.18 -17.71 -15.40
C ALA A 2 5.44 -19.22 -15.28
N GLN A 3 5.44 -19.94 -16.41
CA GLN A 3 5.74 -21.39 -16.44
C GLN A 3 7.18 -21.71 -15.99
N ALA A 4 8.15 -20.84 -16.30
CA ALA A 4 9.54 -21.01 -15.89
C ALA A 4 9.69 -20.81 -14.36
N LEU A 5 8.99 -19.84 -13.78
CA LEU A 5 8.91 -19.65 -12.32
C LEU A 5 8.24 -20.85 -11.63
N ASN A 6 7.10 -21.31 -12.17
CA ASN A 6 6.41 -22.50 -11.67
C ASN A 6 7.29 -23.75 -11.72
N ALA A 7 8.02 -23.95 -12.83
CA ALA A 7 8.97 -25.06 -12.97
C ALA A 7 10.11 -24.96 -11.96
N ALA A 8 10.68 -23.77 -11.73
CA ALA A 8 11.70 -23.57 -10.72
C ALA A 8 11.20 -23.90 -9.30
N LEU A 9 9.98 -23.51 -8.94
CA LEU A 9 9.35 -23.87 -7.67
C LEU A 9 9.09 -25.37 -7.57
N ARG A 10 8.57 -26.00 -8.62
CA ARG A 10 8.33 -27.45 -8.69
C ARG A 10 9.61 -28.24 -8.48
N ASP A 11 10.68 -27.87 -9.20
CA ASP A 11 11.98 -28.54 -9.09
C ASP A 11 12.60 -28.35 -7.70
N ALA A 12 12.46 -27.15 -7.11
CA ALA A 12 12.93 -26.88 -5.75
C ALA A 12 12.18 -27.71 -4.69
N LEU A 13 10.85 -27.78 -4.79
CA LEU A 13 10.01 -28.58 -3.89
C LEU A 13 10.30 -30.08 -4.01
N GLY A 14 10.55 -30.56 -5.23
CA GLY A 14 10.91 -31.95 -5.50
C GLY A 14 12.33 -32.32 -5.03
N ALA A 15 13.27 -31.37 -5.06
CA ALA A 15 14.66 -31.62 -4.69
C ALA A 15 14.94 -31.54 -3.18
N ASP A 16 14.21 -30.71 -2.43
CA ASP A 16 14.44 -30.50 -1.00
C ASP A 16 13.13 -30.44 -0.20
N GLU A 17 12.93 -31.42 0.68
CA GLU A 17 11.73 -31.53 1.53
C GLU A 17 11.53 -30.33 2.48
N ARG A 18 12.59 -29.55 2.73
CA ARG A 18 12.55 -28.36 3.58
C ARG A 18 12.03 -27.12 2.83
N VAL A 19 11.93 -27.15 1.51
CA VAL A 19 11.37 -26.04 0.73
C VAL A 19 9.86 -26.02 0.91
N VAL A 20 9.30 -24.86 1.22
CA VAL A 20 7.86 -24.66 1.33
C VAL A 20 7.46 -23.37 0.64
N VAL A 21 6.30 -23.35 -0.01
CA VAL A 21 5.72 -22.17 -0.65
C VAL A 21 4.50 -21.73 0.14
N LEU A 22 4.45 -20.47 0.54
CA LEU A 22 3.36 -19.93 1.34
C LEU A 22 3.08 -18.47 1.00
N GLY A 23 1.84 -18.06 1.18
CA GLY A 23 1.38 -16.72 0.85
C GLY A 23 -0.13 -16.71 0.67
N GLU A 24 -0.67 -15.60 0.21
CA GLU A 24 -2.10 -15.44 -0.04
C GLU A 24 -2.47 -16.10 -1.37
N ASP A 25 -3.41 -17.04 -1.32
CA ASP A 25 -3.94 -17.80 -2.45
C ASP A 25 -2.92 -18.65 -3.24
N VAL A 26 -1.72 -18.89 -2.71
CA VAL A 26 -0.69 -19.69 -3.40
C VAL A 26 -0.99 -21.18 -3.45
N GLY A 27 -1.85 -21.68 -2.56
CA GLY A 27 -2.21 -23.09 -2.40
C GLY A 27 -3.13 -23.58 -3.52
N ARG A 28 -4.43 -23.72 -3.19
CA ARG A 28 -5.40 -24.35 -4.11
C ARG A 28 -5.64 -23.52 -5.38
N LEU A 29 -5.63 -22.19 -5.28
CA LEU A 29 -5.80 -21.32 -6.45
C LEU A 29 -4.56 -21.34 -7.35
N GLY A 30 -3.37 -21.53 -6.78
CA GLY A 30 -2.10 -21.45 -7.51
C GLY A 30 -1.58 -20.03 -7.70
N GLY A 31 -1.99 -19.10 -6.84
CA GLY A 31 -1.68 -17.68 -6.90
C GLY A 31 -2.57 -16.94 -7.91
N VAL A 32 -2.78 -15.64 -7.70
CA VAL A 32 -3.61 -14.80 -8.59
C VAL A 32 -3.06 -14.74 -10.01
N PHE A 33 -1.74 -14.86 -10.17
CA PHE A 33 -1.03 -14.94 -11.45
C PHE A 33 -0.76 -16.36 -11.94
N ARG A 34 -1.28 -17.39 -11.25
CA ARG A 34 -1.08 -18.82 -11.57
C ARG A 34 0.38 -19.30 -11.52
N ILE A 35 1.26 -18.60 -10.79
CA ILE A 35 2.68 -18.96 -10.68
C ILE A 35 2.88 -20.25 -9.88
N THR A 36 2.01 -20.55 -8.91
CA THR A 36 2.10 -21.75 -8.06
C THR A 36 1.06 -22.81 -8.44
N ALA A 37 0.44 -22.69 -9.61
CA ALA A 37 -0.57 -23.62 -10.10
C ALA A 37 -0.09 -25.09 -10.08
N GLY A 38 -0.91 -25.96 -9.50
CA GLY A 38 -0.68 -27.41 -9.38
C GLY A 38 0.41 -27.83 -8.38
N LEU A 39 1.06 -26.90 -7.67
CA LEU A 39 2.07 -27.26 -6.66
C LEU A 39 1.45 -27.91 -5.44
N ALA A 40 0.34 -27.37 -4.91
CA ALA A 40 -0.38 -27.97 -3.79
C ALA A 40 -0.90 -29.38 -4.13
N ASP A 41 -1.44 -29.59 -5.34
CA ASP A 41 -1.90 -30.90 -5.78
C ASP A 41 -0.76 -31.94 -5.85
N THR A 42 0.45 -31.49 -6.24
CA THR A 42 1.61 -32.37 -6.41
C THR A 42 2.33 -32.67 -5.09
N PHE A 43 2.50 -31.67 -4.23
CA PHE A 43 3.34 -31.76 -3.02
C PHE A 43 2.56 -31.73 -1.69
N GLY A 44 1.24 -31.48 -1.76
CA GLY A 44 0.32 -31.42 -0.64
C GLY A 44 0.32 -30.08 0.11
N ASP A 45 -0.77 -29.87 0.87
CA ASP A 45 -1.06 -28.66 1.65
C ASP A 45 -0.11 -28.39 2.82
N ARG A 46 0.93 -29.23 3.00
CA ARG A 46 2.03 -28.99 3.96
C ARG A 46 3.24 -28.33 3.31
N ARG A 47 3.30 -28.33 1.97
CA ARG A 47 4.45 -27.88 1.17
C ARG A 47 4.12 -26.67 0.30
N CYS A 48 2.86 -26.50 -0.09
CA CYS A 48 2.36 -25.29 -0.76
C CYS A 48 0.97 -24.95 -0.19
N PHE A 49 0.83 -23.84 0.55
CA PHE A 49 -0.39 -23.57 1.31
C PHE A 49 -0.68 -22.08 1.51
N ASP A 50 -1.97 -21.79 1.71
CA ASP A 50 -2.49 -20.44 1.93
C ASP A 50 -2.25 -19.97 3.37
N THR A 51 -1.98 -18.67 3.51
CA THR A 51 -1.86 -17.98 4.80
C THR A 51 -3.04 -17.06 5.04
N PRO A 52 -3.30 -16.62 6.30
CA PRO A 52 -4.15 -15.45 6.54
C PRO A 52 -3.62 -14.22 5.78
N VAL A 53 -4.52 -13.31 5.43
CA VAL A 53 -4.20 -12.04 4.76
C VAL A 53 -3.49 -11.10 5.73
N SER A 54 -2.17 -11.20 5.80
CA SER A 54 -1.31 -10.47 6.72
C SER A 54 0.15 -10.64 6.32
N GLU A 55 0.67 -9.73 5.53
CA GLU A 55 2.01 -9.82 4.94
C GLU A 55 3.11 -9.75 6.00
N ALA A 56 2.90 -8.96 7.05
CA ALA A 56 3.75 -8.97 8.24
C ALA A 56 3.75 -10.34 8.95
N GLY A 57 2.57 -10.97 9.05
CA GLY A 57 2.42 -12.32 9.61
C GLY A 57 3.12 -13.38 8.75
N ILE A 58 2.99 -13.29 7.42
CA ILE A 58 3.66 -14.17 6.44
C ILE A 58 5.17 -14.08 6.60
N ALA A 59 5.72 -12.86 6.59
CA ALA A 59 7.16 -12.64 6.76
C ALA A 59 7.66 -13.13 8.13
N GLY A 60 6.95 -12.82 9.22
CA GLY A 60 7.29 -13.27 10.57
C GLY A 60 7.28 -14.80 10.71
N LEU A 61 6.27 -15.46 10.15
CA LEU A 61 6.17 -16.92 10.10
C LEU A 61 7.36 -17.51 9.34
N ALA A 62 7.66 -17.00 8.15
CA ALA A 62 8.76 -17.48 7.33
C ALA A 62 10.12 -17.29 8.01
N ILE A 63 10.35 -16.18 8.71
CA ILE A 63 11.56 -15.99 9.52
C ILE A 63 11.68 -17.11 10.58
N GLY A 64 10.60 -17.37 11.33
CA GLY A 64 10.58 -18.44 12.33
C GLY A 64 10.82 -19.83 11.73
N MET A 65 10.22 -20.12 10.57
CA MET A 65 10.42 -21.36 9.84
C MET A 65 11.88 -21.53 9.39
N ALA A 66 12.49 -20.48 8.83
CA ALA A 66 13.88 -20.49 8.41
C ALA A 66 14.84 -20.71 9.60
N MET A 67 14.56 -20.10 10.76
CA MET A 67 15.35 -20.28 11.98
C MET A 67 15.35 -21.72 12.51
N VAL A 68 14.31 -22.51 12.22
CA VAL A 68 14.22 -23.93 12.63
C VAL A 68 14.53 -24.91 11.49
N GLY A 69 15.11 -24.41 10.38
CA GLY A 69 15.71 -25.24 9.34
C GLY A 69 14.86 -25.46 8.08
N TRP A 70 13.70 -24.81 7.96
CA TRP A 70 12.93 -24.79 6.71
C TRP A 70 13.53 -23.78 5.71
N ARG A 71 13.13 -23.87 4.44
CA ARG A 71 13.53 -22.96 3.35
C ARG A 71 12.26 -22.33 2.74
N PRO A 72 11.65 -21.36 3.43
CA PRO A 72 10.40 -20.77 2.97
C PRO A 72 10.59 -19.87 1.74
N VAL A 73 9.69 -20.03 0.78
CA VAL A 73 9.52 -19.19 -0.40
C VAL A 73 8.17 -18.50 -0.26
N VAL A 74 8.18 -17.27 0.24
CA VAL A 74 6.95 -16.51 0.46
C VAL A 74 6.57 -15.73 -0.79
N GLU A 75 5.27 -15.65 -1.08
CA GLU A 75 4.72 -14.73 -2.08
C GLU A 75 4.04 -13.56 -1.36
N MET A 76 4.48 -12.34 -1.66
CA MET A 76 3.68 -11.14 -1.43
C MET A 76 2.84 -10.93 -2.68
N GLN A 77 1.52 -10.79 -2.55
CA GLN A 77 0.63 -10.85 -3.71
C GLN A 77 0.90 -9.71 -4.72
N PHE A 78 1.22 -8.52 -4.22
CA PHE A 78 1.67 -7.36 -5.00
C PHE A 78 2.79 -6.59 -4.25
N ASP A 79 3.51 -5.76 -5.00
CA ASP A 79 4.61 -4.91 -4.54
C ASP A 79 4.27 -3.99 -3.37
N ALA A 80 3.20 -3.22 -3.47
CA ALA A 80 2.80 -2.31 -2.40
C ALA A 80 2.18 -3.05 -1.20
N PHE A 81 1.65 -4.25 -1.41
CA PHE A 81 1.16 -5.11 -0.32
C PHE A 81 2.32 -5.73 0.48
N ALA A 82 3.55 -5.67 -0.02
CA ALA A 82 4.72 -6.03 0.78
C ALA A 82 5.09 -4.95 1.83
N TYR A 83 4.52 -3.74 1.79
CA TYR A 83 4.87 -2.65 2.72
C TYR A 83 4.56 -2.98 4.21
N PRO A 84 3.41 -3.58 4.57
CA PRO A 84 3.19 -4.10 5.93
C PRO A 84 4.29 -5.07 6.41
N ALA A 85 4.87 -5.87 5.51
CA ALA A 85 5.96 -6.79 5.84
C ALA A 85 7.34 -6.11 5.93
N PHE A 86 7.46 -4.84 5.56
CA PHE A 86 8.75 -4.18 5.41
C PHE A 86 9.55 -4.13 6.72
N GLU A 87 8.88 -3.94 7.86
CA GLU A 87 9.54 -3.97 9.17
C GLU A 87 10.18 -5.35 9.44
N GLN A 88 9.45 -6.44 9.20
CA GLN A 88 9.96 -7.81 9.35
C GLN A 88 11.15 -8.04 8.42
N ILE A 89 11.06 -7.59 7.18
CA ILE A 89 12.12 -7.75 6.18
C ILE A 89 13.37 -6.95 6.59
N ALA A 90 13.22 -5.66 6.89
CA ALA A 90 14.32 -4.75 7.13
C ALA A 90 14.97 -4.91 8.51
N SER A 91 14.16 -5.06 9.56
CA SER A 91 14.62 -5.14 10.94
C SER A 91 15.05 -6.55 11.34
N HIS A 92 14.39 -7.59 10.82
CA HIS A 92 14.60 -8.97 11.26
C HIS A 92 15.28 -9.83 10.22
N MET A 93 14.66 -10.01 9.06
CA MET A 93 15.15 -10.90 8.02
C MET A 93 16.58 -10.52 7.57
N ALA A 94 16.76 -9.27 7.14
CA ALA A 94 18.05 -8.75 6.66
C ALA A 94 19.17 -8.81 7.70
N LYS A 95 18.82 -8.73 8.99
CA LYS A 95 19.82 -8.54 10.07
C LYS A 95 20.13 -9.81 10.84
N THR A 96 19.36 -10.89 10.68
CA THR A 96 19.45 -12.08 11.56
C THR A 96 20.82 -12.73 11.53
N ARG A 97 21.42 -12.96 10.35
CA ARG A 97 22.76 -13.54 10.27
C ARG A 97 23.80 -12.67 10.98
N ASN A 98 23.79 -11.36 10.73
CA ASN A 98 24.71 -10.43 11.39
C ASN A 98 24.47 -10.34 12.90
N ARG A 99 23.19 -10.23 13.32
CA ARG A 99 22.75 -10.16 14.72
C ARG A 99 23.21 -11.38 15.53
N THR A 100 23.28 -12.54 14.88
CA THR A 100 23.73 -13.80 15.47
C THR A 100 25.20 -14.11 15.21
N ARG A 101 25.96 -13.18 14.62
CA ARG A 101 27.37 -13.35 14.24
C ARG A 101 27.62 -14.61 13.40
N GLY A 102 26.70 -14.90 12.48
CA GLY A 102 26.75 -16.06 11.61
C GLY A 102 26.22 -17.36 12.21
N ALA A 103 25.79 -17.38 13.48
CA ALA A 103 25.28 -18.60 14.11
C ALA A 103 23.97 -19.10 13.48
N LEU A 104 23.14 -18.19 12.94
CA LEU A 104 21.95 -18.55 12.16
C LEU A 104 22.10 -18.09 10.71
N ALA A 105 21.85 -19.02 9.78
CA ALA A 105 21.49 -18.70 8.40
C ALA A 105 19.99 -18.38 8.31
N LEU A 106 19.58 -17.73 7.23
CA LEU A 106 18.17 -17.45 6.99
C LEU A 106 17.83 -17.68 5.50
N PRO A 107 17.82 -18.96 5.04
CA PRO A 107 17.52 -19.31 3.66
C PRO A 107 16.04 -19.08 3.38
N LEU A 108 15.70 -17.90 2.86
CA LEU A 108 14.33 -17.43 2.71
C LEU A 108 14.22 -16.57 1.45
N VAL A 109 13.21 -16.85 0.62
CA VAL A 109 12.92 -16.03 -0.57
C VAL A 109 11.62 -15.29 -0.39
N VAL A 110 11.62 -13.97 -0.61
CA VAL A 110 10.43 -13.13 -0.73
C VAL A 110 10.18 -12.84 -2.20
N ARG A 111 9.22 -13.52 -2.81
CA ARG A 111 8.76 -13.26 -4.18
C ARG A 111 7.76 -12.12 -4.17
N VAL A 112 7.96 -11.13 -5.04
CA VAL A 112 7.13 -9.93 -5.13
C VAL A 112 6.83 -9.62 -6.59
N PRO A 113 5.59 -9.82 -7.06
CA PRO A 113 5.13 -9.31 -8.34
C PRO A 113 5.20 -7.78 -8.36
N TYR A 114 6.07 -7.21 -9.19
CA TYR A 114 6.36 -5.77 -9.21
C TYR A 114 6.34 -5.15 -10.61
N GLY A 115 6.31 -3.82 -10.65
CA GLY A 115 6.35 -3.05 -11.89
C GLY A 115 4.96 -2.90 -12.51
N GLY A 116 4.85 -1.94 -13.42
CA GLY A 116 3.57 -1.56 -14.02
C GLY A 116 3.38 -2.06 -15.45
N GLY A 117 2.48 -1.40 -16.16
CA GLY A 117 2.10 -1.71 -17.54
C GLY A 117 1.06 -2.83 -17.63
N ILE A 118 0.25 -3.00 -16.59
CA ILE A 118 -0.79 -4.03 -16.50
C ILE A 118 -2.20 -3.44 -16.33
N GLY A 119 -2.34 -2.12 -16.30
CA GLY A 119 -3.62 -1.45 -16.03
C GLY A 119 -4.14 -1.72 -14.61
N GLY A 120 -3.23 -1.89 -13.65
CA GLY A 120 -3.56 -2.16 -12.25
C GLY A 120 -4.19 -0.96 -11.55
N VAL A 121 -5.14 -1.22 -10.65
CA VAL A 121 -5.63 -0.18 -9.71
C VAL A 121 -4.52 0.21 -8.73
N GLU A 122 -4.78 1.21 -7.88
CA GLU A 122 -3.81 1.68 -6.88
C GLU A 122 -3.14 0.51 -6.13
N HIS A 123 -1.83 0.61 -5.89
CA HIS A 123 -1.00 -0.41 -5.22
C HIS A 123 -0.71 -1.70 -6.00
N HIS A 124 -1.02 -1.76 -7.30
CA HIS A 124 -0.75 -2.95 -8.13
C HIS A 124 0.40 -2.78 -9.14
N SER A 125 0.98 -1.58 -9.25
CA SER A 125 1.98 -1.25 -10.28
C SER A 125 3.22 -0.53 -9.73
N ASP A 126 3.42 -0.55 -8.40
CA ASP A 126 4.55 0.12 -7.76
C ASP A 126 5.92 -0.46 -8.22
N SER A 127 7.00 0.21 -7.85
CA SER A 127 8.37 -0.28 -8.07
C SER A 127 9.16 -0.09 -6.79
N SER A 128 9.12 -1.11 -5.93
CA SER A 128 9.59 -1.06 -4.53
C SER A 128 11.05 -1.49 -4.36
N GLU A 129 11.79 -1.72 -5.44
CA GLU A 129 13.16 -2.26 -5.41
C GLU A 129 14.13 -1.39 -4.60
N ALA A 130 13.95 -0.07 -4.59
CA ALA A 130 14.84 0.86 -3.90
C ALA A 130 14.86 0.61 -2.38
N TYR A 131 13.70 0.28 -1.78
CA TYR A 131 13.60 0.01 -0.34
C TYR A 131 14.41 -1.23 0.06
N TYR A 132 14.30 -2.29 -0.74
CA TYR A 132 15.05 -3.53 -0.52
C TYR A 132 16.52 -3.37 -0.84
N ALA A 133 16.86 -2.68 -1.93
CA ALA A 133 18.24 -2.45 -2.33
C ALA A 133 19.03 -1.62 -1.30
N HIS A 134 18.37 -0.65 -0.66
CA HIS A 134 18.95 0.14 0.43
C HIS A 134 19.16 -0.66 1.72
N THR A 135 18.48 -1.80 1.87
CA THR A 135 18.50 -2.59 3.10
C THR A 135 19.64 -3.61 3.11
N ALA A 136 20.76 -3.23 3.72
CA ALA A 136 21.94 -4.11 3.84
C ALA A 136 21.61 -5.45 4.52
N GLY A 137 22.09 -6.55 3.93
CA GLY A 137 21.83 -7.92 4.39
C GLY A 137 20.81 -8.68 3.55
N LEU A 138 20.12 -8.01 2.62
CA LEU A 138 19.31 -8.63 1.59
C LEU A 138 20.11 -8.79 0.29
N LYS A 139 19.75 -9.81 -0.49
CA LYS A 139 20.01 -9.86 -1.94
C LYS A 139 18.75 -9.45 -2.68
N VAL A 140 18.89 -8.69 -3.76
CA VAL A 140 17.74 -8.18 -4.53
C VAL A 140 17.96 -8.48 -6.01
N VAL A 141 17.05 -9.26 -6.59
CA VAL A 141 17.15 -9.78 -7.96
C VAL A 141 15.84 -9.62 -8.70
N THR A 142 15.95 -9.37 -10.01
CA THR A 142 14.81 -9.27 -10.92
C THR A 142 15.18 -9.89 -12.27
N PRO A 143 14.49 -10.95 -12.73
CA PRO A 143 14.71 -11.50 -14.05
C PRO A 143 14.12 -10.59 -15.13
N ALA A 144 14.70 -10.62 -16.33
CA ALA A 144 14.13 -9.97 -17.52
C ALA A 144 13.65 -10.98 -18.57
N THR A 145 14.09 -12.25 -18.48
CA THR A 145 13.78 -13.32 -19.44
C THR A 145 13.21 -14.56 -18.74
N PRO A 146 12.41 -15.40 -19.41
CA PRO A 146 12.01 -16.71 -18.90
C PRO A 146 13.19 -17.59 -18.42
N ALA A 147 14.31 -17.62 -19.16
CA ALA A 147 15.50 -18.37 -18.74
C ALA A 147 16.09 -17.86 -17.40
N ASP A 148 16.16 -16.54 -17.22
CA ASP A 148 16.59 -15.95 -15.95
C ASP A 148 15.59 -16.19 -14.83
N ALA A 149 14.30 -16.11 -15.12
CA ALA A 149 13.26 -16.34 -14.12
C ALA A 149 13.38 -17.74 -13.51
N TYR A 150 13.65 -18.76 -14.32
CA TYR A 150 13.94 -20.11 -13.82
C TYR A 150 15.25 -20.16 -13.03
N SER A 151 16.37 -19.77 -13.66
CA SER A 151 17.70 -19.99 -13.10
C SER A 151 17.95 -19.17 -11.83
N LEU A 152 17.54 -17.88 -11.82
CA LEU A 152 17.72 -16.99 -10.67
C LEU A 152 16.80 -17.37 -9.51
N LEU A 153 15.58 -17.89 -9.76
CA LEU A 153 14.71 -18.34 -8.68
C LEU A 153 15.24 -19.63 -8.03
N ARG A 154 15.75 -20.58 -8.83
CA ARG A 154 16.45 -21.76 -8.28
C ARG A 154 17.64 -21.34 -7.41
N GLU A 155 18.43 -20.39 -7.88
CA GLU A 155 19.54 -19.83 -7.10
C GLU A 155 19.08 -19.13 -5.82
N ALA A 156 18.00 -18.34 -5.88
CA ALA A 156 17.44 -17.65 -4.72
C ALA A 156 17.04 -18.64 -3.62
N ILE A 157 16.37 -19.73 -4.02
CA ILE A 157 15.93 -20.77 -3.08
C ILE A 157 17.13 -21.52 -2.51
N ASP A 158 18.18 -21.71 -3.32
CA ASP A 158 19.39 -22.41 -2.92
C ASP A 158 20.36 -21.54 -2.09
N ASP A 159 20.15 -20.23 -2.04
CA ASP A 159 20.95 -19.29 -1.27
C ASP A 159 20.77 -19.46 0.26
N PRO A 160 21.84 -19.34 1.07
CA PRO A 160 21.71 -19.41 2.52
C PRO A 160 21.23 -18.09 3.16
N ASP A 161 21.20 -16.99 2.40
CA ASP A 161 20.81 -15.64 2.84
C ASP A 161 19.43 -15.25 2.32
N PRO A 162 18.76 -14.27 2.94
CA PRO A 162 17.45 -13.82 2.47
C PRO A 162 17.54 -13.11 1.12
N VAL A 163 16.67 -13.52 0.19
CA VAL A 163 16.60 -12.99 -1.17
C VAL A 163 15.22 -12.37 -1.43
N VAL A 164 15.20 -11.12 -1.88
CA VAL A 164 14.00 -10.50 -2.46
C VAL A 164 14.04 -10.71 -3.97
N PHE A 165 13.07 -11.46 -4.47
CA PHE A 165 12.93 -11.84 -5.87
C PHE A 165 11.76 -11.09 -6.49
N LEU A 166 12.06 -10.05 -7.26
CA LEU A 166 11.08 -9.15 -7.86
C LEU A 166 10.67 -9.67 -9.24
N GLU A 167 9.40 -9.94 -9.45
CA GLU A 167 8.86 -10.56 -10.67
C GLU A 167 8.15 -9.53 -11.54
N PRO A 168 8.66 -9.19 -12.74
CA PRO A 168 8.02 -8.20 -13.59
C PRO A 168 6.65 -8.69 -14.08
N LYS A 169 5.57 -8.18 -13.49
CA LYS A 169 4.19 -8.65 -13.73
C LYS A 169 3.80 -8.65 -15.20
N ARG A 170 4.14 -7.55 -15.90
CA ARG A 170 3.89 -7.38 -17.35
C ARG A 170 4.52 -8.48 -18.22
N HIS A 171 5.55 -9.16 -17.72
CA HIS A 171 6.30 -10.18 -18.47
C HIS A 171 5.94 -11.62 -18.11
N TYR A 172 4.96 -11.86 -17.23
CA TYR A 172 4.55 -13.23 -16.89
C TYR A 172 4.21 -14.07 -18.13
N TRP A 173 3.55 -13.46 -19.11
CA TRP A 173 3.09 -14.13 -20.33
C TRP A 173 4.07 -14.04 -21.50
N THR A 174 5.27 -13.50 -21.28
CA THR A 174 6.35 -13.52 -22.27
C THR A 174 6.74 -14.96 -22.59
N LYS A 175 6.80 -15.29 -23.88
CA LYS A 175 7.12 -16.62 -24.41
C LYS A 175 8.55 -16.66 -24.91
N GLU A 176 9.21 -17.79 -24.68
CA GLU A 176 10.56 -18.11 -25.15
C GLU A 176 10.58 -19.62 -25.39
N ASP A 177 11.25 -20.07 -26.45
CA ASP A 177 11.51 -21.49 -26.66
C ASP A 177 12.70 -21.90 -25.79
N LEU A 178 12.43 -22.66 -24.73
CA LEU A 178 13.36 -22.88 -23.63
C LEU A 178 13.26 -24.31 -23.11
N GLU A 179 14.39 -25.01 -23.11
CA GLU A 179 14.53 -26.29 -22.43
C GLU A 179 14.93 -26.07 -20.95
N LEU A 180 14.21 -26.72 -20.04
CA LEU A 180 14.48 -26.70 -18.60
C LEU A 180 14.98 -28.08 -18.13
N PRO A 181 15.92 -28.15 -17.17
CA PRO A 181 16.47 -27.05 -16.38
C PRO A 181 17.51 -26.23 -17.15
N VAL A 182 17.49 -24.90 -16.97
CA VAL A 182 18.48 -23.98 -17.54
C VAL A 182 19.29 -23.31 -16.44
N ARG A 183 20.56 -23.02 -16.70
CA ARG A 183 21.44 -22.24 -15.83
C ARG A 183 21.96 -21.02 -16.59
N THR A 184 21.70 -19.83 -16.07
CA THR A 184 22.24 -18.56 -16.55
C THR A 184 23.34 -18.06 -15.60
N GLU A 185 23.95 -16.89 -15.87
CA GLU A 185 25.00 -16.36 -14.98
C GLU A 185 24.46 -16.15 -13.55
N PRO A 186 25.30 -16.32 -12.52
CA PRO A 186 24.89 -16.26 -11.12
C PRO A 186 24.54 -14.84 -10.65
N PHE A 187 24.06 -14.73 -9.41
CA PHE A 187 23.84 -13.46 -8.72
C PHE A 187 25.07 -12.55 -8.78
N GLY A 188 24.79 -11.26 -8.91
CA GLY A 188 25.84 -10.23 -9.03
C GLY A 188 26.58 -10.24 -10.36
N THR A 189 26.02 -10.89 -11.39
CA THR A 189 26.55 -10.86 -12.76
C THR A 189 25.53 -10.27 -13.73
N ALA A 190 25.89 -9.14 -14.35
CA ALA A 190 25.06 -8.50 -15.38
C ALA A 190 25.22 -9.22 -16.74
N ALA A 191 24.22 -9.09 -17.62
CA ALA A 191 24.23 -9.67 -18.95
C ALA A 191 24.13 -8.60 -20.04
N ILE A 192 25.01 -8.68 -21.05
CA ILE A 192 24.88 -7.88 -22.27
C ILE A 192 23.82 -8.56 -23.15
N ARG A 193 22.65 -7.94 -23.29
CA ARG A 193 21.53 -8.45 -24.10
C ARG A 193 21.65 -8.09 -25.58
N ARG A 194 22.32 -6.97 -25.85
CA ARG A 194 22.69 -6.52 -27.19
C ARG A 194 24.02 -5.80 -27.07
N SER A 195 25.02 -6.19 -27.85
CA SER A 195 26.30 -5.47 -27.92
C SER A 195 26.15 -4.15 -28.68
N GLY A 196 26.96 -3.14 -28.34
CA GLY A 196 27.05 -1.91 -29.11
C GLY A 196 28.26 -1.05 -28.73
N SER A 197 28.56 -0.02 -29.53
CA SER A 197 29.73 0.85 -29.34
C SER A 197 29.44 2.31 -28.97
N ASP A 198 28.24 2.81 -29.25
CA ASP A 198 27.99 4.26 -29.21
C ASP A 198 27.56 4.76 -27.84
N ALA A 199 26.74 3.96 -27.13
CA ALA A 199 26.27 4.20 -25.78
C ALA A 199 25.90 2.88 -25.08
N THR A 200 26.00 2.87 -23.75
CA THR A 200 25.48 1.80 -22.89
C THR A 200 24.14 2.22 -22.30
N VAL A 201 23.09 1.44 -22.57
CA VAL A 201 21.80 1.52 -21.87
C VAL A 201 21.78 0.46 -20.77
N VAL A 202 21.74 0.90 -19.52
CA VAL A 202 21.67 0.04 -18.34
C VAL A 202 20.22 -0.07 -17.90
N ALA A 203 19.68 -1.29 -17.83
CA ALA A 203 18.31 -1.56 -17.41
C ALA A 203 18.24 -2.80 -16.52
N TYR A 204 17.08 -3.04 -15.90
CA TYR A 204 16.79 -4.25 -15.15
C TYR A 204 15.29 -4.55 -15.16
N GLY A 205 14.95 -5.80 -14.90
CA GLY A 205 13.56 -6.26 -14.78
C GLY A 205 12.70 -5.86 -15.97
N PRO A 206 11.56 -5.18 -15.77
CA PRO A 206 10.65 -4.86 -16.84
C PRO A 206 11.28 -3.95 -17.91
N SER A 207 12.14 -3.00 -17.52
CA SER A 207 12.72 -1.98 -18.41
C SER A 207 13.71 -2.51 -19.44
N VAL A 208 14.20 -3.75 -19.30
CA VAL A 208 15.11 -4.36 -20.27
C VAL A 208 14.45 -4.50 -21.65
N ALA A 209 13.16 -4.88 -21.69
CA ALA A 209 12.42 -4.96 -22.94
C ALA A 209 12.33 -3.58 -23.63
N VAL A 210 12.05 -2.52 -22.87
CA VAL A 210 12.01 -1.14 -23.40
C VAL A 210 13.37 -0.71 -23.93
N ALA A 211 14.46 -1.06 -23.24
CA ALA A 211 15.82 -0.76 -23.67
C ALA A 211 16.18 -1.49 -24.97
N LEU A 212 15.77 -2.75 -25.13
CA LEU A 212 15.96 -3.51 -26.37
C LEU A 212 15.16 -2.90 -27.53
N ASP A 213 13.89 -2.56 -27.32
CA ASP A 213 13.06 -1.90 -28.33
C ASP A 213 13.65 -0.55 -28.77
N ALA A 214 14.16 0.24 -27.82
CA ALA A 214 14.83 1.49 -28.11
C ALA A 214 16.14 1.28 -28.87
N ALA A 215 16.94 0.27 -28.51
CA ALA A 215 18.16 -0.04 -29.24
C ALA A 215 17.88 -0.56 -30.67
N HIS A 216 16.78 -1.30 -30.88
CA HIS A 216 16.34 -1.69 -32.22
C HIS A 216 15.88 -0.49 -33.06
N ALA A 217 15.10 0.42 -32.47
CA ALA A 217 14.69 1.64 -33.15
C ALA A 217 15.89 2.55 -33.48
N ALA A 218 16.83 2.71 -32.54
CA ALA A 218 18.05 3.49 -32.73
C ALA A 218 18.95 2.93 -33.85
N ALA A 219 18.96 1.60 -34.05
CA ALA A 219 19.70 0.99 -35.15
C ALA A 219 19.18 1.42 -36.54
N ALA A 220 17.89 1.74 -36.66
CA ALA A 220 17.32 2.28 -37.90
C ALA A 220 17.85 3.68 -38.23
N GLU A 221 18.36 4.39 -37.21
CA GLU A 221 19.00 5.71 -37.32
C GLU A 221 20.54 5.61 -37.42
N GLY A 222 21.08 4.40 -37.52
CA GLY A 222 22.53 4.15 -37.62
C GLY A 222 23.27 4.19 -36.28
N LEU A 223 22.56 4.14 -35.15
CA LEU A 223 23.17 4.10 -33.81
C LEU A 223 23.37 2.66 -33.34
N ASP A 224 24.57 2.36 -32.83
CA ASP A 224 24.90 1.05 -32.27
C ASP A 224 24.91 1.07 -30.72
N VAL A 225 23.76 0.76 -30.13
CA VAL A 225 23.52 0.90 -28.68
C VAL A 225 23.64 -0.43 -27.94
N GLU A 226 24.49 -0.47 -26.93
CA GLU A 226 24.61 -1.63 -26.05
C GLU A 226 23.47 -1.64 -25.01
N VAL A 227 22.87 -2.81 -24.75
CA VAL A 227 21.89 -3.01 -23.68
C VAL A 227 22.47 -3.95 -22.62
N LEU A 228 22.71 -3.40 -21.43
CA LEU A 228 23.20 -4.11 -20.26
C LEU A 228 22.05 -4.33 -19.27
N ASP A 229 21.67 -5.59 -19.09
CA ASP A 229 20.71 -6.02 -18.08
C ASP A 229 21.44 -6.33 -16.76
N LEU A 230 21.14 -5.60 -15.69
CA LEU A 230 21.82 -5.77 -14.41
C LEU A 230 21.48 -7.11 -13.74
N ARG A 231 20.24 -7.61 -13.88
CA ARG A 231 19.68 -8.84 -13.27
C ARG A 231 19.65 -8.86 -11.74
N THR A 232 20.73 -8.44 -11.09
CA THR A 232 20.90 -8.31 -9.64
C THR A 232 21.15 -6.84 -9.29
N LEU A 233 20.34 -6.31 -8.38
CA LEU A 233 20.50 -4.97 -7.84
C LEU A 233 21.40 -4.97 -6.61
N VAL A 234 21.33 -6.04 -5.80
CA VAL A 234 22.20 -6.26 -4.65
C VAL A 234 22.66 -7.73 -4.61
N PRO A 235 23.97 -8.01 -4.73
CA PRO A 235 25.05 -7.07 -5.04
C PRO A 235 25.04 -6.62 -6.52
N LEU A 236 25.35 -5.35 -6.78
CA LEU A 236 25.49 -4.80 -8.13
C LEU A 236 26.80 -5.24 -8.80
N ASP A 237 26.74 -5.65 -10.06
CA ASP A 237 27.94 -5.96 -10.88
C ASP A 237 28.65 -4.69 -11.37
N ASP A 238 29.44 -4.08 -10.49
CA ASP A 238 30.26 -2.91 -10.85
C ASP A 238 31.25 -3.23 -11.99
N ARG A 239 31.70 -4.47 -12.12
CA ARG A 239 32.75 -4.85 -13.09
C ARG A 239 32.19 -4.79 -14.50
N ALA A 240 31.07 -5.47 -14.75
CA ALA A 240 30.43 -5.43 -16.07
C ALA A 240 29.93 -4.02 -16.40
N LEU A 241 29.31 -3.33 -15.43
CA LEU A 241 28.83 -1.95 -15.59
C LEU A 241 29.95 -1.00 -16.02
N THR A 242 31.06 -0.97 -15.29
CA THR A 242 32.17 -0.06 -15.59
C THR A 242 32.92 -0.46 -16.87
N ALA A 243 33.06 -1.76 -17.16
CA ALA A 243 33.68 -2.22 -18.40
C ALA A 243 32.87 -1.82 -19.64
N SER A 244 31.54 -1.94 -19.58
CA SER A 244 30.62 -1.50 -20.63
C SER A 244 30.72 0.02 -20.84
N VAL A 245 30.55 0.81 -19.77
CA VAL A 245 30.57 2.27 -19.87
C VAL A 245 31.93 2.81 -20.31
N ARG A 246 33.05 2.21 -19.90
CA ARG A 246 34.38 2.63 -20.40
C ARG A 246 34.57 2.36 -21.89
N ARG A 247 33.94 1.31 -22.43
CA ARG A 247 34.00 0.99 -23.87
C ARG A 247 33.19 1.98 -24.68
N THR A 248 31.98 2.30 -24.26
CA THR A 248 31.06 3.20 -25.00
C THR A 248 31.24 4.67 -24.65
N GLY A 249 31.83 4.97 -23.50
CA GLY A 249 32.04 6.32 -22.95
C GLY A 249 30.74 7.10 -22.67
N ARG A 250 29.56 6.46 -22.73
CA ARG A 250 28.26 7.11 -22.56
C ARG A 250 27.28 6.16 -21.88
N CYS A 251 26.52 6.65 -20.92
CA CYS A 251 25.63 5.81 -20.11
C CYS A 251 24.23 6.43 -20.00
N LEU A 252 23.20 5.61 -20.23
CA LEU A 252 21.80 5.92 -19.98
C LEU A 252 21.22 4.84 -19.06
N VAL A 253 20.64 5.21 -17.92
CA VAL A 253 20.00 4.26 -17.00
C VAL A 253 18.48 4.31 -17.18
N VAL A 254 17.83 3.16 -17.29
CA VAL A 254 16.38 3.03 -17.49
C VAL A 254 15.76 2.14 -16.42
N HIS A 255 14.74 2.63 -15.73
CA HIS A 255 13.95 1.84 -14.77
C HIS A 255 12.53 2.41 -14.59
N GLU A 256 11.56 1.59 -14.15
CA GLU A 256 10.16 2.04 -13.99
C GLU A 256 9.92 2.90 -12.75
N ALA A 257 10.64 2.68 -11.65
CA ALA A 257 10.50 3.49 -10.45
C ALA A 257 10.72 4.98 -10.69
N GLN A 258 10.17 5.79 -9.79
CA GLN A 258 10.41 7.25 -9.75
C GLN A 258 11.90 7.62 -9.80
N GLY A 259 12.18 8.79 -10.35
CA GLY A 259 13.54 9.25 -10.59
C GLY A 259 14.27 9.70 -9.32
N PHE A 260 13.56 10.29 -8.37
CA PHE A 260 14.13 10.73 -7.11
C PHE A 260 14.38 9.53 -6.19
N ALA A 261 15.62 9.41 -5.71
CA ALA A 261 16.07 8.33 -4.81
C ALA A 261 15.86 6.88 -5.31
N GLY A 262 15.52 6.68 -6.59
CA GLY A 262 15.48 5.36 -7.22
C GLY A 262 16.88 4.75 -7.41
N VAL A 263 16.95 3.44 -7.65
CA VAL A 263 18.22 2.70 -7.82
C VAL A 263 19.09 3.26 -8.95
N GLY A 264 18.48 3.87 -9.97
CA GLY A 264 19.21 4.55 -11.03
C GLY A 264 20.10 5.71 -10.57
N ALA A 265 19.80 6.33 -9.42
CA ALA A 265 20.65 7.36 -8.83
C ALA A 265 21.99 6.78 -8.32
N GLU A 266 21.96 5.63 -7.63
CA GLU A 266 23.16 4.93 -7.17
C GLU A 266 24.00 4.44 -8.35
N ILE A 267 23.36 3.89 -9.39
CA ILE A 267 24.05 3.46 -10.62
C ILE A 267 24.76 4.65 -11.26
N ALA A 268 24.08 5.78 -11.43
CA ALA A 268 24.67 6.98 -12.02
C ALA A 268 25.85 7.51 -11.19
N ALA A 269 25.73 7.54 -9.87
CA ALA A 269 26.81 7.96 -8.97
C ALA A 269 28.04 7.04 -9.08
N ARG A 270 27.84 5.72 -9.07
CA ARG A 270 28.93 4.73 -9.21
C ARG A 270 29.63 4.83 -10.56
N VAL A 271 28.87 4.98 -11.64
CA VAL A 271 29.43 5.20 -12.98
C VAL A 271 30.23 6.49 -13.01
N GLN A 272 29.69 7.57 -12.46
CA GLN A 272 30.38 8.86 -12.39
C GLN A 272 31.71 8.75 -11.63
N GLU A 273 31.73 8.11 -10.45
CA GLU A 273 32.93 7.96 -9.63
C GLU A 273 34.01 7.08 -10.30
N ARG A 274 33.59 6.00 -10.96
CA ARG A 274 34.52 4.96 -11.46
C ARG A 274 34.92 5.12 -12.92
N CYS A 275 34.12 5.84 -13.71
CA CYS A 275 34.32 6.00 -15.15
C CYS A 275 34.49 7.47 -15.56
N PHE A 276 34.71 8.40 -14.62
CA PHE A 276 34.82 9.84 -14.92
C PHE A 276 35.77 10.16 -16.07
N ASP A 277 36.91 9.48 -16.12
CA ASP A 277 37.95 9.62 -17.13
C ASP A 277 37.53 9.10 -18.52
N ALA A 278 36.54 8.21 -18.59
CA ALA A 278 36.02 7.65 -19.83
C ALA A 278 34.70 8.28 -20.30
N LEU A 279 34.01 9.03 -19.44
CA LEU A 279 32.71 9.63 -19.76
C LEU A 279 32.84 10.78 -20.76
N ARG A 280 32.16 10.65 -21.91
CA ARG A 280 32.05 11.64 -22.98
C ARG A 280 30.82 12.54 -22.87
N ALA A 281 29.90 12.20 -21.98
CA ALA A 281 28.65 12.88 -21.70
C ALA A 281 28.19 12.56 -20.26
N PRO A 282 27.35 13.39 -19.63
CA PRO A 282 26.78 13.05 -18.32
C PRO A 282 25.96 11.76 -18.38
N VAL A 283 25.92 11.01 -17.28
CA VAL A 283 25.02 9.86 -17.16
C VAL A 283 23.59 10.37 -17.12
N LEU A 284 22.77 9.98 -18.09
CA LEU A 284 21.35 10.34 -18.14
C LEU A 284 20.50 9.22 -17.53
N ARG A 285 19.27 9.57 -17.13
CA ARG A 285 18.30 8.63 -16.55
C ARG A 285 16.93 8.83 -17.17
N VAL A 286 16.27 7.73 -17.51
CA VAL A 286 14.87 7.71 -17.99
C VAL A 286 14.08 6.82 -17.04
N THR A 287 13.20 7.44 -16.27
CA THR A 287 12.54 6.83 -15.12
C THR A 287 11.04 7.05 -15.16
N GLY A 288 10.29 6.41 -14.25
CA GLY A 288 8.98 6.92 -13.86
C GLY A 288 9.08 8.36 -13.35
N PHE A 289 7.94 9.07 -13.34
CA PHE A 289 7.89 10.44 -12.80
C PHE A 289 7.87 10.45 -11.28
N ASP A 290 8.29 11.56 -10.67
CA ASP A 290 8.32 11.77 -9.21
C ASP A 290 6.93 12.13 -8.68
N ILE A 291 5.98 11.23 -8.91
CA ILE A 291 4.59 11.29 -8.48
C ILE A 291 4.17 9.89 -7.96
N PRO A 292 3.11 9.78 -7.15
CA PRO A 292 2.47 8.50 -6.90
C PRO A 292 2.14 7.78 -8.21
N TYR A 293 2.16 6.44 -8.21
CA TYR A 293 1.85 5.67 -9.41
C TYR A 293 0.43 6.05 -9.91
N PRO A 294 0.28 6.48 -11.16
CA PRO A 294 -0.99 7.05 -11.59
C PRO A 294 -2.02 5.96 -11.92
N PRO A 295 -3.30 6.32 -12.01
CA PRO A 295 -4.34 5.40 -12.47
C PRO A 295 -4.05 4.81 -13.88
N PRO A 296 -4.63 3.64 -14.22
CA PRO A 296 -4.37 2.92 -15.49
C PRO A 296 -4.37 3.79 -16.75
N LEU A 297 -5.29 4.74 -16.85
CA LEU A 297 -5.44 5.60 -18.03
C LEU A 297 -4.20 6.49 -18.30
N LEU A 298 -3.41 6.79 -17.27
CA LEU A 298 -2.21 7.63 -17.33
C LEU A 298 -0.91 6.83 -17.22
N GLU A 299 -1.01 5.50 -17.08
CA GLU A 299 0.12 4.59 -16.86
C GLU A 299 1.16 4.70 -18.00
N GLY A 300 0.69 4.73 -19.25
CA GLY A 300 1.55 4.83 -20.43
C GLY A 300 2.37 6.13 -20.51
N ALA A 301 1.86 7.23 -19.93
CA ALA A 301 2.60 8.48 -19.87
C ALA A 301 3.68 8.46 -18.77
N HIS A 302 3.40 7.79 -17.65
CA HIS A 302 4.30 7.70 -16.51
C HIS A 302 5.50 6.80 -16.77
N LEU A 303 5.26 5.62 -17.35
CA LEU A 303 6.30 4.64 -17.59
C LEU A 303 7.38 5.14 -18.57
N PRO A 304 8.63 4.68 -18.44
CA PRO A 304 9.65 4.91 -19.45
C PRO A 304 9.26 4.15 -20.74
N GLY A 305 8.90 4.90 -21.78
CA GLY A 305 8.62 4.36 -23.11
C GLY A 305 9.81 4.47 -24.06
N THR A 306 9.78 3.71 -25.16
CA THR A 306 10.82 3.68 -26.21
C THR A 306 11.20 5.08 -26.70
N GLY A 307 10.20 5.94 -26.95
CA GLY A 307 10.44 7.34 -27.38
C GLY A 307 11.26 8.15 -26.38
N ARG A 308 10.94 8.07 -25.07
CA ARG A 308 11.70 8.78 -24.02
C ARG A 308 13.15 8.27 -23.91
N VAL A 309 13.38 6.99 -24.20
CA VAL A 309 14.73 6.41 -24.24
C VAL A 309 15.50 6.90 -25.46
N LEU A 310 14.89 6.91 -26.65
CA LEU A 310 15.48 7.47 -27.88
C LEU A 310 15.84 8.95 -27.72
N ASP A 311 14.91 9.77 -27.22
CA ASP A 311 15.16 11.20 -26.95
C ASP A 311 16.33 11.42 -25.98
N ALA A 312 16.51 10.53 -25.00
CA ALA A 312 17.64 10.56 -24.09
C ALA A 312 18.95 10.14 -24.79
N LEU A 313 18.90 9.12 -25.66
CA LEU A 313 20.05 8.72 -26.48
C LEU A 313 20.50 9.83 -27.43
N HIS A 314 19.57 10.53 -28.09
CA HIS A 314 19.89 11.68 -28.94
C HIS A 314 20.54 12.84 -28.18
N ARG A 315 20.12 13.08 -26.94
CA ARG A 315 20.78 14.07 -26.05
C ARG A 315 22.17 13.63 -25.60
N LEU A 316 22.39 12.32 -25.47
CA LEU A 316 23.65 11.73 -25.03
C LEU A 316 24.70 11.71 -26.15
N LEU A 317 24.25 11.57 -27.40
CA LEU A 317 25.09 11.46 -28.58
C LEU A 317 25.30 12.83 -29.25
N PRO A 318 26.51 13.13 -29.74
CA PRO A 318 26.78 14.39 -30.42
C PRO A 318 26.08 14.41 -31.79
N SER A 319 25.12 15.32 -32.00
CA SER A 319 24.57 15.58 -33.33
C SER A 319 25.49 16.47 -34.18
N THR A 320 25.47 16.26 -35.49
CA THR A 320 26.16 17.13 -36.45
C THR A 320 25.53 18.53 -36.45
N GLU A 321 26.29 19.56 -36.81
CA GLU A 321 25.78 20.95 -36.88
C GLU A 321 24.57 21.11 -37.83
N ALA A 322 24.45 20.22 -38.83
CA ALA A 322 23.32 20.13 -39.74
C ALA A 322 22.05 19.57 -39.06
N GLU A 323 22.19 18.53 -38.24
CA GLU A 323 21.09 17.94 -37.46
C GLU A 323 20.62 18.87 -36.32
N ARG A 324 21.53 19.63 -35.69
CA ARG A 324 21.13 20.68 -34.72
C ARG A 324 20.31 21.78 -35.36
N ARG A 325 20.53 22.09 -36.65
CA ARG A 325 19.75 23.09 -37.39
C ARG A 325 18.40 22.55 -37.85
N SER A 326 18.29 21.26 -38.22
CA SER A 326 16.99 20.65 -38.54
C SER A 326 16.13 20.46 -37.28
N HIS A 327 16.70 19.93 -36.18
CA HIS A 327 15.97 19.79 -34.91
C HIS A 327 15.54 21.14 -34.31
N LYS A 328 16.31 22.21 -34.52
CA LYS A 328 15.96 23.55 -34.04
C LYS A 328 15.00 24.30 -34.97
N ALA A 329 14.89 23.88 -36.24
CA ALA A 329 13.87 24.35 -37.18
C ALA A 329 12.51 23.65 -36.96
N ASP A 330 12.52 22.39 -36.51
CA ASP A 330 11.32 21.65 -36.09
C ASP A 330 10.81 22.03 -34.69
N LEU A 331 11.53 22.89 -33.97
CA LEU A 331 11.08 23.49 -32.70
C LEU A 331 10.38 24.84 -32.89
N THR A 332 9.69 25.00 -34.02
CA THR A 332 8.65 26.03 -34.13
C THR A 332 7.53 25.63 -33.17
N PRO A 333 6.92 26.55 -32.39
CA PRO A 333 5.75 26.20 -31.57
C PRO A 333 4.74 25.50 -32.48
N ILE A 334 4.43 24.24 -32.18
CA ILE A 334 3.31 23.55 -32.80
C ILE A 334 2.09 24.36 -32.37
N GLU A 335 1.59 25.23 -33.25
CA GLU A 335 0.20 25.68 -33.16
C GLU A 335 -0.65 24.42 -33.03
N PRO A 336 -1.63 24.36 -32.10
CA PRO A 336 -2.40 23.16 -31.90
C PRO A 336 -3.03 22.75 -33.23
N SER A 337 -2.48 21.70 -33.83
CA SER A 337 -3.16 20.95 -34.86
C SER A 337 -4.50 20.53 -34.26
N PRO A 338 -5.63 20.66 -34.99
CA PRO A 338 -6.93 20.26 -34.46
C PRO A 338 -6.79 18.85 -33.89
N ALA A 339 -7.11 18.71 -32.59
CA ALA A 339 -6.87 17.48 -31.84
C ALA A 339 -7.40 16.29 -32.65
N PRO A 340 -6.60 15.23 -32.88
CA PRO A 340 -7.09 14.07 -33.59
C PRO A 340 -8.31 13.53 -32.83
N GLY A 341 -9.43 13.34 -33.55
CA GLY A 341 -10.66 12.85 -32.94
C GLY A 341 -10.41 11.57 -32.15
N ARG A 342 -10.87 11.53 -30.90
CA ARG A 342 -10.76 10.36 -30.03
C ARG A 342 -11.88 9.38 -30.35
N THR A 343 -11.52 8.16 -30.73
CA THR A 343 -12.48 7.10 -31.07
C THR A 343 -12.78 6.22 -29.85
N PHE A 344 -14.03 6.24 -29.41
CA PHE A 344 -14.58 5.36 -28.39
C PHE A 344 -14.92 4.04 -29.08
N ARG A 345 -14.35 2.95 -28.58
CA ARG A 345 -14.53 1.59 -29.08
C ARG A 345 -15.48 0.84 -28.16
N LEU A 346 -16.20 -0.15 -28.68
CA LEU A 346 -17.09 -0.98 -27.87
C LEU A 346 -16.27 -1.66 -26.75
N PRO A 347 -16.52 -1.35 -25.46
CA PRO A 347 -15.82 -2.00 -24.36
C PRO A 347 -16.30 -3.44 -24.18
N ASP A 348 -15.53 -4.27 -23.47
CA ASP A 348 -16.01 -5.56 -23.00
C ASP A 348 -17.17 -5.34 -22.01
N LEU A 349 -18.35 -5.86 -22.36
CA LEU A 349 -19.59 -5.70 -21.59
C LEU A 349 -19.77 -6.81 -20.54
N GLY A 350 -18.75 -7.64 -20.31
CA GLY A 350 -18.69 -8.68 -19.29
C GLY A 350 -18.83 -10.10 -19.84
N GLU A 351 -18.27 -11.08 -19.09
CA GLU A 351 -18.38 -12.53 -19.34
C GLU A 351 -17.82 -13.04 -20.69
N GLY A 352 -16.87 -12.33 -21.30
CA GLY A 352 -16.21 -12.77 -22.54
C GLY A 352 -17.12 -12.71 -23.77
N LEU A 353 -18.11 -11.82 -23.77
CA LEU A 353 -18.96 -11.53 -24.91
C LEU A 353 -18.15 -10.81 -26.00
N ALA A 354 -18.08 -11.39 -27.20
CA ALA A 354 -17.22 -10.88 -28.28
C ALA A 354 -17.87 -9.79 -29.15
N GLU A 355 -19.19 -9.61 -29.05
CA GLU A 355 -19.97 -8.69 -29.89
C GLU A 355 -21.27 -8.23 -29.21
N ALA A 356 -21.80 -7.09 -29.65
CA ALA A 356 -23.09 -6.54 -29.23
C ALA A 356 -23.81 -5.89 -30.43
N GLU A 357 -25.13 -5.95 -30.47
CA GLU A 357 -25.96 -5.30 -31.50
C GLU A 357 -26.29 -3.86 -31.09
N MET A 358 -26.11 -2.90 -31.99
CA MET A 358 -26.46 -1.50 -31.75
C MET A 358 -27.97 -1.29 -31.78
N LEU A 359 -28.61 -1.00 -30.64
CA LEU A 359 -30.06 -0.78 -30.58
C LEU A 359 -30.45 0.66 -30.90
N GLU A 360 -29.81 1.63 -30.27
CA GLU A 360 -30.19 3.03 -30.43
C GLU A 360 -29.01 3.97 -30.15
N TRP A 361 -28.85 4.98 -31.00
CA TRP A 361 -27.94 6.11 -30.74
C TRP A 361 -28.71 7.23 -30.03
N GLN A 362 -28.19 7.65 -28.88
CA GLN A 362 -28.72 8.79 -28.10
C GLN A 362 -28.10 10.12 -28.52
N VAL A 363 -27.19 10.10 -29.51
CA VAL A 363 -26.47 11.27 -30.04
C VAL A 363 -26.31 11.17 -31.55
N ALA A 364 -26.23 12.32 -32.22
CA ALA A 364 -25.98 12.46 -33.64
C ALA A 364 -24.62 13.10 -33.93
N VAL A 365 -24.11 12.92 -35.16
CA VAL A 365 -22.93 13.64 -35.63
C VAL A 365 -23.21 15.16 -35.60
N GLY A 366 -22.35 15.90 -34.91
CA GLY A 366 -22.50 17.33 -34.64
C GLY A 366 -22.92 17.65 -33.20
N ASP A 367 -23.40 16.68 -32.43
CA ASP A 367 -23.80 16.91 -31.03
C ASP A 367 -22.60 17.10 -30.12
N VAL A 368 -22.75 17.95 -29.11
CA VAL A 368 -21.76 18.11 -28.03
C VAL A 368 -22.13 17.15 -26.91
N VAL A 369 -21.22 16.23 -26.58
CA VAL A 369 -21.37 15.26 -25.51
C VAL A 369 -20.51 15.64 -24.30
N ALA A 370 -21.06 15.47 -23.10
CA ALA A 370 -20.31 15.57 -21.86
C ALA A 370 -19.66 14.22 -21.50
N HIS A 371 -18.64 14.25 -20.62
CA HIS A 371 -18.08 13.03 -20.04
C HIS A 371 -19.18 12.26 -19.28
N ASP A 372 -19.21 10.94 -19.45
CA ASP A 372 -20.21 9.99 -18.93
C ASP A 372 -21.65 10.17 -19.44
N GLN A 373 -21.88 11.03 -20.45
CA GLN A 373 -23.19 11.12 -21.09
C GLN A 373 -23.50 9.83 -21.85
N VAL A 374 -24.68 9.26 -21.65
CA VAL A 374 -25.14 8.09 -22.41
C VAL A 374 -25.23 8.44 -23.90
N VAL A 375 -24.51 7.68 -24.73
CA VAL A 375 -24.43 7.91 -26.18
C VAL A 375 -25.10 6.82 -27.00
N ALA A 376 -25.23 5.61 -26.47
CA ALA A 376 -25.86 4.50 -27.17
C ALA A 376 -26.45 3.46 -26.22
N GLU A 377 -27.39 2.67 -26.73
CA GLU A 377 -27.85 1.42 -26.12
C GLU A 377 -27.46 0.25 -27.03
N VAL A 378 -26.91 -0.80 -26.45
CA VAL A 378 -26.50 -2.01 -27.16
C VAL A 378 -27.10 -3.25 -26.51
N GLU A 379 -27.48 -4.23 -27.33
CA GLU A 379 -27.99 -5.52 -26.87
C GLU A 379 -26.89 -6.57 -26.96
N THR A 380 -26.70 -7.29 -25.87
CA THR A 380 -25.87 -8.51 -25.83
C THR A 380 -26.77 -9.73 -25.75
N ALA A 381 -26.20 -10.93 -25.87
CA ALA A 381 -26.93 -12.20 -25.72
C ALA A 381 -27.64 -12.39 -24.36
N LYS A 382 -27.42 -11.50 -23.37
CA LYS A 382 -27.94 -11.63 -22.00
C LYS A 382 -28.72 -10.41 -21.51
N SER A 383 -28.39 -9.21 -21.97
CA SER A 383 -29.02 -7.96 -21.51
C SER A 383 -28.76 -6.79 -22.44
N VAL A 384 -29.63 -5.78 -22.35
CA VAL A 384 -29.43 -4.45 -22.92
C VAL A 384 -28.56 -3.62 -21.96
N VAL A 385 -27.55 -2.93 -22.51
CA VAL A 385 -26.58 -2.14 -21.76
C VAL A 385 -26.49 -0.74 -22.37
N THR A 386 -26.48 0.29 -21.53
CA THR A 386 -26.27 1.68 -21.95
C THR A 386 -24.78 2.02 -21.93
N LEU A 387 -24.31 2.72 -22.96
CA LEU A 387 -22.91 3.09 -23.15
C LEU A 387 -22.70 4.58 -22.83
N PRO A 388 -22.10 4.93 -21.69
CA PRO A 388 -21.66 6.30 -21.42
C PRO A 388 -20.39 6.63 -22.22
N SER A 389 -20.32 7.84 -22.79
CA SER A 389 -19.14 8.31 -23.52
C SER A 389 -18.01 8.64 -22.54
N PRO A 390 -16.80 8.07 -22.71
CA PRO A 390 -15.63 8.43 -21.92
C PRO A 390 -15.00 9.77 -22.38
N PHE A 391 -15.53 10.41 -23.43
CA PHE A 391 -14.99 11.63 -24.01
C PHE A 391 -16.04 12.74 -23.99
N ALA A 392 -15.60 13.95 -23.64
CA ALA A 392 -16.37 15.17 -23.83
C ALA A 392 -15.92 15.87 -25.13
N GLY A 393 -16.86 16.45 -25.88
CA GLY A 393 -16.57 17.18 -27.11
C GLY A 393 -17.63 16.99 -28.19
N THR A 394 -17.33 17.37 -29.42
CA THR A 394 -18.29 17.28 -30.54
C THR A 394 -18.17 15.95 -31.27
N VAL A 395 -19.28 15.23 -31.41
CA VAL A 395 -19.36 13.98 -32.17
C VAL A 395 -19.08 14.25 -33.64
N THR A 396 -18.10 13.55 -34.20
CA THR A 396 -17.67 13.70 -35.61
C THR A 396 -17.99 12.49 -36.47
N ALA A 397 -18.16 11.31 -35.86
CA ALA A 397 -18.55 10.10 -36.56
C ALA A 397 -19.27 9.10 -35.63
N LEU A 398 -20.28 8.43 -36.17
CA LEU A 398 -20.88 7.20 -35.66
C LEU A 398 -20.46 6.09 -36.61
N HIS A 399 -19.77 5.06 -36.09
CA HIS A 399 -19.09 4.06 -36.91
C HIS A 399 -19.93 2.82 -37.24
N CYS A 400 -21.13 2.71 -36.67
CA CYS A 400 -22.08 1.62 -36.95
C CYS A 400 -23.53 2.14 -37.02
N ARG A 401 -24.39 1.40 -37.70
CA ARG A 401 -25.82 1.70 -37.79
C ARG A 401 -26.60 0.99 -36.69
N THR A 402 -27.76 1.53 -36.33
CA THR A 402 -28.76 0.78 -35.55
C THR A 402 -29.12 -0.53 -36.27
N GLY A 403 -29.11 -1.64 -35.54
CA GLY A 403 -29.29 -3.01 -36.01
C GLY A 403 -28.00 -3.70 -36.49
N GLU A 404 -26.84 -3.05 -36.37
CA GLU A 404 -25.54 -3.63 -36.77
C GLU A 404 -24.85 -4.27 -35.57
N VAL A 405 -24.29 -5.47 -35.78
CA VAL A 405 -23.51 -6.20 -34.77
C VAL A 405 -22.05 -5.69 -34.78
N VAL A 406 -21.61 -5.17 -33.64
CA VAL A 406 -20.29 -4.57 -33.43
C VAL A 406 -19.46 -5.45 -32.51
N ARG A 407 -18.21 -5.72 -32.88
CA ARG A 407 -17.28 -6.50 -32.04
C ARG A 407 -16.65 -5.64 -30.96
N VAL A 408 -16.28 -6.26 -29.84
CA VAL A 408 -15.43 -5.62 -28.82
C VAL A 408 -14.17 -5.07 -29.49
N ASP A 409 -13.73 -3.89 -29.05
CA ASP A 409 -12.65 -3.08 -29.63
C ASP A 409 -12.92 -2.47 -31.02
N ALA A 410 -14.07 -2.73 -31.65
CA ALA A 410 -14.44 -2.04 -32.88
C ALA A 410 -14.82 -0.57 -32.59
N PRO A 411 -14.48 0.38 -33.49
CA PRO A 411 -14.89 1.78 -33.38
C PRO A 411 -16.41 1.94 -33.25
N LEU A 412 -16.86 2.76 -32.30
CA LEU A 412 -18.28 3.12 -32.13
C LEU A 412 -18.52 4.61 -32.42
N LEU A 413 -17.80 5.49 -31.74
CA LEU A 413 -18.04 6.94 -31.75
C LEU A 413 -16.71 7.70 -31.86
N THR A 414 -16.58 8.73 -32.69
CA THR A 414 -15.42 9.65 -32.64
C THR A 414 -15.83 11.03 -32.16
N VAL A 415 -15.11 11.57 -31.18
CA VAL A 415 -15.35 12.90 -30.60
C VAL A 415 -14.13 13.80 -30.80
N THR A 416 -14.34 15.07 -31.14
CA THR A 416 -13.28 16.10 -31.19
C THR A 416 -13.36 16.98 -29.95
N GLU A 417 -12.23 17.22 -29.30
CA GLU A 417 -12.17 17.90 -28.01
C GLU A 417 -12.35 19.42 -28.16
N SER A 418 -13.25 19.99 -27.37
CA SER A 418 -13.41 21.45 -27.23
C SER A 418 -12.54 21.91 -26.06
N GLY A 419 -11.38 22.49 -26.35
CA GLY A 419 -10.38 22.81 -25.33
C GLY A 419 -10.88 23.76 -24.24
N SER A 420 -10.57 23.43 -22.98
CA SER A 420 -10.38 24.42 -21.92
C SER A 420 -9.12 24.05 -21.13
N GLY A 421 -8.06 24.80 -21.38
CA GLY A 421 -6.84 24.76 -20.60
C GLY A 421 -7.01 25.56 -19.31
N ALA A 422 -6.79 24.89 -18.17
CA ALA A 422 -6.48 25.54 -16.91
C ALA A 422 -5.35 24.74 -16.24
N VAL A 423 -4.13 25.15 -16.56
CA VAL A 423 -2.90 24.72 -15.89
C VAL A 423 -2.87 25.36 -14.49
N LEU A 424 -2.90 24.54 -13.44
CA LEU A 424 -2.60 24.96 -12.07
C LEU A 424 -1.09 24.86 -11.84
N THR A 425 -0.37 25.90 -12.24
CA THR A 425 1.00 26.19 -11.79
C THR A 425 0.98 26.73 -10.36
N GLY A 426 1.78 26.13 -9.47
CA GLY A 426 2.39 26.88 -8.37
C GLY A 426 2.48 26.15 -7.02
N TYR A 427 3.64 25.57 -6.72
CA TYR A 427 4.25 25.71 -5.39
C TYR A 427 5.70 26.12 -5.56
N GLY A 428 5.94 27.41 -5.34
CA GLY A 428 7.26 28.00 -5.27
C GLY A 428 7.94 27.67 -3.95
N THR A 429 9.19 27.23 -4.05
CA THR A 429 10.18 27.21 -2.98
C THR A 429 10.50 28.61 -2.49
N SER A 430 10.52 28.83 -1.17
CA SER A 430 11.35 29.90 -0.59
C SER A 430 11.98 29.46 0.73
N ALA A 431 13.31 29.37 0.64
CA ALA A 431 14.34 29.64 1.63
C ALA A 431 14.10 29.36 3.13
N SER A 432 14.92 28.43 3.60
CA SER A 432 15.42 28.28 4.97
C SER A 432 15.93 29.58 5.59
N GLN A 433 15.54 29.83 6.85
CA GLN A 433 16.42 30.45 7.84
C GLN A 433 16.33 29.67 9.16
N GLY A 434 17.50 29.37 9.72
CA GLY A 434 17.71 28.43 10.81
C GLY A 434 17.23 28.92 12.17
N TRP A 435 17.00 27.95 13.06
CA TRP A 435 16.89 28.19 14.48
C TRP A 435 17.65 27.13 15.30
N SER A 436 18.32 27.65 16.32
CA SER A 436 19.39 27.07 17.13
C SER A 436 18.84 26.15 18.22
N ARG A 437 19.59 25.08 18.56
CA ARG A 437 19.38 24.27 19.76
C ARG A 437 19.79 25.03 21.03
N PRO A 438 19.03 24.95 22.14
CA PRO A 438 19.58 25.16 23.47
C PRO A 438 20.09 23.82 24.06
N THR A 439 21.27 23.88 24.65
CA THR A 439 21.86 22.86 25.55
C THR A 439 21.60 23.25 27.00
N THR A 440 21.95 22.32 27.91
CA THR A 440 22.07 22.42 29.39
C THR A 440 20.79 22.06 30.17
N THR A 441 20.81 21.32 31.28
CA THR A 441 21.84 21.10 32.31
C THR A 441 21.73 19.70 32.95
N ALA A 442 22.87 19.19 33.41
CA ALA A 442 23.00 18.04 34.30
C ALA A 442 23.15 18.49 35.76
N GLY A 443 22.69 17.65 36.69
CA GLY A 443 22.99 17.63 38.12
C GLY A 443 22.06 16.62 38.81
N GLY A 444 22.43 15.73 39.72
CA GLY A 444 23.71 15.34 40.31
C GLY A 444 23.45 14.68 41.69
N SER A 445 23.77 13.38 41.81
CA SER A 445 24.04 12.58 43.05
C SER A 445 22.93 12.47 44.14
N ALA A 446 22.87 11.52 45.08
CA ALA A 446 23.78 10.48 45.60
C ALA A 446 22.93 9.35 46.27
N SER A 447 23.30 8.07 46.15
CA SER A 447 24.03 7.20 47.11
C SER A 447 23.20 6.52 48.23
N GLY A 448 23.46 5.22 48.40
CA GLY A 448 22.95 4.39 49.50
C GLY A 448 23.37 2.93 49.31
N GLY A 449 24.53 2.55 49.84
CA GLY A 449 25.11 1.20 49.73
C GLY A 449 24.69 0.26 50.87
N GLY A 450 24.92 -1.04 50.65
CA GLY A 450 24.86 -2.10 51.65
C GLY A 450 25.43 -3.41 51.11
N THR A 451 26.57 -3.83 51.63
CA THR A 451 27.32 -5.06 51.33
C THR A 451 26.98 -6.17 52.33
N ALA A 452 26.95 -7.45 51.88
CA ALA A 452 27.67 -8.59 52.51
C ALA A 452 27.32 -9.97 51.88
N THR A 453 28.29 -10.49 51.11
CA THR A 453 28.86 -11.87 51.03
C THR A 453 28.08 -13.14 51.45
N GLY A 454 28.15 -14.18 50.59
CA GLY A 454 28.27 -15.59 51.02
C GLY A 454 27.82 -16.70 50.05
N GLY A 455 28.71 -17.17 49.17
CA GLY A 455 28.97 -18.59 48.80
C GLY A 455 27.94 -19.48 48.07
N GLY A 456 28.38 -20.10 46.95
CA GLY A 456 28.01 -21.47 46.57
C GLY A 456 27.14 -21.66 45.34
N ASN A 457 27.65 -22.42 44.36
CA ASN A 457 27.03 -22.82 43.08
C ASN A 457 25.54 -23.20 43.16
N ASP A 458 24.75 -22.73 42.19
CA ASP A 458 23.80 -23.57 41.47
C ASP A 458 23.34 -22.92 40.16
N GLU A 459 23.31 -23.74 39.11
CA GLU A 459 22.86 -23.43 37.77
C GLU A 459 21.39 -22.98 37.74
N ALA A 460 21.05 -22.24 36.68
CA ALA A 460 19.71 -21.77 36.31
C ALA A 460 19.05 -20.76 37.27
N LYS A 461 19.09 -19.48 36.89
CA LYS A 461 18.17 -18.39 37.28
C LYS A 461 18.54 -17.19 36.42
N SER A 462 17.66 -16.33 35.94
CA SER A 462 16.24 -16.12 36.10
C SER A 462 16.07 -14.76 35.42
N GLN A 463 15.33 -14.63 34.32
CA GLN A 463 14.89 -13.28 33.92
C GLN A 463 14.06 -12.75 35.10
N VAL A 464 14.64 -11.80 35.85
CA VAL A 464 13.95 -11.12 36.94
C VAL A 464 12.95 -10.16 36.30
N GLY A 465 11.84 -10.73 35.83
CA GLY A 465 10.67 -10.02 35.38
C GLY A 465 9.54 -10.33 36.33
N THR A 466 8.78 -9.31 36.72
CA THR A 466 7.55 -9.50 37.49
C THR A 466 6.57 -10.29 36.63
N ARG A 467 6.28 -11.54 37.01
CA ARG A 467 5.25 -12.34 36.35
C ARG A 467 3.88 -11.78 36.73
N VAL A 468 3.25 -11.08 35.81
CA VAL A 468 1.87 -10.61 35.94
C VAL A 468 0.97 -11.61 35.23
N ALA A 469 0.01 -12.19 35.93
CA ALA A 469 -0.98 -13.08 35.32
C ALA A 469 -1.83 -12.28 34.30
N LEU A 470 -2.07 -12.85 33.13
CA LEU A 470 -2.97 -12.24 32.15
C LEU A 470 -4.38 -12.14 32.74
N ASP A 471 -4.96 -10.95 32.68
CA ASP A 471 -6.35 -10.72 33.08
C ASP A 471 -7.30 -11.54 32.18
N ALA A 472 -8.43 -11.99 32.74
CA ALA A 472 -9.50 -12.68 32.03
C ALA A 472 -10.05 -11.85 30.85
N SER A 473 -9.84 -10.53 30.83
CA SER A 473 -10.12 -9.64 29.71
C SER A 473 -9.22 -9.86 28.48
N ALA A 474 -7.98 -10.35 28.66
CA ALA A 474 -7.01 -10.57 27.58
C ALA A 474 -7.56 -11.51 26.49
N GLY A 475 -8.28 -12.57 26.89
CA GLY A 475 -8.91 -13.50 25.94
C GLY A 475 -10.03 -12.87 25.11
N LYS A 476 -10.64 -11.76 25.55
CA LYS A 476 -11.63 -11.02 24.75
C LYS A 476 -10.96 -10.18 23.67
N PHE A 477 -9.83 -9.54 24.00
CA PHE A 477 -9.08 -8.73 23.04
C PHE A 477 -8.41 -9.60 21.96
N VAL A 478 -7.88 -10.77 22.33
CA VAL A 478 -7.33 -11.73 21.36
C VAL A 478 -8.42 -12.22 20.39
N ARG A 479 -9.61 -12.58 20.90
CA ARG A 479 -10.75 -12.94 20.06
C ARG A 479 -11.23 -11.77 19.19
N GLY A 480 -11.39 -10.59 19.75
CA GLY A 480 -11.77 -9.39 19.00
C GLY A 480 -10.79 -9.09 17.86
N HIS A 481 -9.49 -9.21 18.09
CA HIS A 481 -8.49 -8.98 17.05
C HIS A 481 -8.47 -10.07 15.98
N ARG A 482 -8.78 -11.32 16.33
CA ARG A 482 -8.78 -12.46 15.40
C ARG A 482 -10.06 -12.56 14.57
N ASP A 483 -11.22 -12.34 15.20
CA ASP A 483 -12.52 -12.78 14.70
C ASP A 483 -13.41 -11.61 14.24
N THR A 484 -12.97 -10.37 14.43
CA THR A 484 -13.70 -9.16 14.00
C THR A 484 -12.91 -8.41 12.94
N PRO A 485 -13.46 -8.23 11.71
CA PRO A 485 -12.89 -7.34 10.70
C PRO A 485 -13.15 -5.89 11.12
N ALA A 486 -12.35 -5.41 12.07
CA ALA A 486 -12.47 -4.08 12.64
C ALA A 486 -11.91 -3.03 11.70
N VAL A 487 -12.71 -2.01 11.39
CA VAL A 487 -12.29 -0.83 10.62
C VAL A 487 -12.38 0.38 11.54
N THR A 488 -11.42 1.32 11.44
CA THR A 488 -11.43 2.55 12.23
C THR A 488 -11.43 3.77 11.33
N ILE A 489 -12.42 4.64 11.57
CA ILE A 489 -12.51 5.95 10.93
C ILE A 489 -12.27 7.05 11.95
N TRP A 490 -11.77 8.18 11.46
CA TRP A 490 -11.29 9.29 12.27
C TRP A 490 -11.87 10.60 11.77
N ALA A 491 -12.15 11.50 12.70
CA ALA A 491 -12.59 12.85 12.38
C ALA A 491 -12.32 13.82 13.52
N ASP A 492 -12.21 15.10 13.16
CA ASP A 492 -12.00 16.19 14.09
C ASP A 492 -13.32 16.95 14.34
N ALA A 493 -13.51 17.44 15.56
CA ALA A 493 -14.59 18.34 15.91
C ALA A 493 -14.10 19.57 16.69
N ASP A 494 -14.78 20.70 16.47
CA ASP A 494 -14.67 21.88 17.32
C ASP A 494 -15.45 21.63 18.63
N ALA A 495 -14.74 21.28 19.69
CA ALA A 495 -15.30 21.05 21.02
C ALA A 495 -15.41 22.34 21.87
N THR A 496 -15.29 23.53 21.27
CA THR A 496 -15.36 24.81 22.00
C THR A 496 -16.69 24.97 22.72
N ALA A 497 -17.81 24.70 22.02
CA ALA A 497 -19.15 24.72 22.63
C ALA A 497 -19.33 23.61 23.67
N LEU A 498 -18.78 22.41 23.44
CA LEU A 498 -18.79 21.32 24.42
C LEU A 498 -18.13 21.71 25.75
N LEU A 499 -16.98 22.39 25.69
CA LEU A 499 -16.31 22.88 26.89
C LEU A 499 -17.08 24.00 27.60
N ALA A 500 -17.75 24.87 26.84
CA ALA A 500 -18.64 25.87 27.41
C ALA A 500 -19.86 25.23 28.10
N ALA A 501 -20.49 24.25 27.47
CA ALA A 501 -21.61 23.48 28.04
C ALA A 501 -21.20 22.70 29.29
N ARG A 502 -19.97 22.15 29.31
CA ARG A 502 -19.39 21.52 30.50
C ARG A 502 -19.30 22.50 31.67
N ALA A 503 -18.83 23.71 31.42
CA ALA A 503 -18.70 24.74 32.44
C ALA A 503 -20.06 25.24 32.95
N SER A 504 -21.00 25.54 32.04
CA SER A 504 -22.33 26.05 32.39
C SER A 504 -23.16 25.05 33.18
N ARG A 505 -23.15 23.77 32.78
CA ARG A 505 -23.88 22.69 33.43
C ARG A 505 -23.17 22.10 34.67
N ARG A 506 -21.96 22.59 34.99
CA ARG A 506 -21.13 22.11 36.11
C ARG A 506 -21.00 20.57 36.13
N THR A 507 -20.82 19.97 34.95
CA THR A 507 -20.75 18.52 34.77
C THR A 507 -19.38 18.07 34.25
N GLY A 508 -19.13 16.75 34.26
CA GLY A 508 -17.93 16.18 33.65
C GLY A 508 -18.02 16.16 32.13
N LEU A 509 -16.89 16.02 31.44
CA LEU A 509 -16.87 15.84 29.99
C LEU A 509 -17.49 14.49 29.56
N MET A 510 -17.21 13.43 30.32
CA MET A 510 -17.70 12.07 30.03
C MET A 510 -19.23 11.96 29.92
N PRO A 511 -20.05 12.54 30.83
CA PRO A 511 -21.50 12.58 30.65
C PRO A 511 -21.98 13.26 29.37
N LEU A 512 -21.30 14.31 28.90
CA LEU A 512 -21.68 15.00 27.66
C LEU A 512 -21.36 14.14 26.42
N LEU A 513 -20.16 13.55 26.39
CA LEU A 513 -19.76 12.62 25.32
C LEU A 513 -20.63 11.36 25.30
N ALA A 514 -20.98 10.83 26.47
CA ALA A 514 -21.88 9.68 26.61
C ALA A 514 -23.26 9.99 26.03
N ARG A 515 -23.79 11.21 26.27
CA ARG A 515 -25.06 11.63 25.66
C ARG A 515 -24.97 11.70 24.14
N ALA A 516 -23.90 12.28 23.58
CA ALA A 516 -23.69 12.34 22.14
C ALA A 516 -23.64 10.93 21.52
N CYS A 517 -22.95 9.99 22.20
CA CYS A 517 -22.93 8.59 21.77
C CYS A 517 -24.32 7.94 21.80
N LEU A 518 -25.11 8.17 22.86
CA LEU A 518 -26.45 7.60 22.99
C LEU A 518 -27.42 8.17 21.95
N ALA A 519 -27.33 9.48 21.65
CA ALA A 519 -28.08 10.11 20.57
C ALA A 519 -27.71 9.50 19.21
N GLY A 520 -26.41 9.34 18.94
CA GLY A 520 -25.92 8.65 17.75
C GLY A 520 -26.42 7.20 17.67
N LEU A 521 -26.40 6.44 18.76
CA LEU A 521 -26.86 5.05 18.76
C LEU A 521 -28.37 4.93 18.56
N ALA A 522 -29.15 5.95 18.93
CA ALA A 522 -30.58 6.01 18.62
C ALA A 522 -30.82 6.26 17.11
N ALA A 523 -29.97 7.07 16.47
CA ALA A 523 -30.05 7.35 15.03
C ALA A 523 -29.46 6.21 14.16
N PHE A 524 -28.47 5.48 14.68
CA PHE A 524 -27.75 4.41 13.99
C PHE A 524 -27.73 3.12 14.84
N PRO A 525 -28.90 2.46 15.01
CA PRO A 525 -29.05 1.30 15.89
C PRO A 525 -28.23 0.08 15.43
N GLU A 526 -27.77 0.04 14.19
CA GLU A 526 -26.83 -0.95 13.63
C GLU A 526 -25.59 -1.12 14.51
N LEU A 527 -25.08 -0.03 15.07
CA LEU A 527 -23.85 -0.03 15.88
C LEU A 527 -24.05 -0.59 17.29
N ASN A 528 -25.30 -0.80 17.71
CA ASN A 528 -25.65 -1.50 18.95
C ASN A 528 -26.00 -2.97 18.68
N ALA A 529 -25.05 -3.71 18.10
CA ALA A 529 -25.24 -5.11 17.71
C ALA A 529 -24.07 -6.01 18.15
N ARG A 530 -24.24 -7.31 17.91
CA ARG A 530 -23.22 -8.35 18.09
C ARG A 530 -23.35 -9.37 16.97
N VAL A 531 -22.24 -9.95 16.55
CA VAL A 531 -22.22 -11.04 15.56
C VAL A 531 -22.28 -12.37 16.29
N ASP A 532 -23.28 -13.20 16.00
CA ASP A 532 -23.34 -14.60 16.38
C ASP A 532 -22.74 -15.43 15.25
N ALA A 533 -21.44 -15.72 15.38
CA ALA A 533 -20.69 -16.44 14.35
C ALA A 533 -21.12 -17.91 14.21
N ASP A 534 -21.61 -18.53 15.29
CA ASP A 534 -22.05 -19.94 15.28
C ASP A 534 -23.32 -20.10 14.44
N ARG A 535 -24.19 -19.08 14.46
CA ARG A 535 -25.46 -19.06 13.71
C ARG A 535 -25.39 -18.28 12.41
N GLY A 536 -24.33 -17.52 12.17
CA GLY A 536 -24.22 -16.62 11.02
C GLY A 536 -25.22 -15.46 11.06
N GLU A 537 -25.60 -15.01 12.25
CA GLU A 537 -26.64 -14.00 12.48
C GLU A 537 -26.05 -12.70 13.09
N ILE A 538 -26.64 -11.54 12.77
CA ILE A 538 -26.36 -10.26 13.45
C ILE A 538 -27.49 -9.99 14.43
N LEU A 539 -27.17 -9.96 15.73
CA LEU A 539 -28.12 -9.64 16.78
C LEU A 539 -28.09 -8.14 17.08
N ARG A 540 -29.10 -7.41 16.61
CA ARG A 540 -29.35 -6.01 17.00
C ARG A 540 -29.96 -5.95 18.40
N LEU A 541 -29.40 -5.14 19.28
CA LEU A 541 -29.81 -5.04 20.67
C LEU A 541 -30.75 -3.86 20.88
N SER A 542 -31.86 -4.09 21.59
CA SER A 542 -32.89 -3.08 21.85
C SER A 542 -32.56 -2.14 23.02
N ARG A 543 -31.47 -2.40 23.74
CA ARG A 543 -31.02 -1.63 24.91
C ARG A 543 -29.55 -1.28 24.76
N VAL A 544 -29.15 -0.10 25.23
CA VAL A 544 -27.74 0.30 25.24
C VAL A 544 -27.20 0.14 26.65
N HIS A 545 -26.23 -0.76 26.81
CA HIS A 545 -25.45 -0.86 28.03
C HIS A 545 -24.08 -0.22 27.78
N LEU A 546 -23.96 1.05 28.11
CA LEU A 546 -22.79 1.85 27.77
C LEU A 546 -21.60 1.49 28.66
N GLY A 547 -20.59 0.84 28.08
CA GLY A 547 -19.27 0.71 28.68
C GLY A 547 -18.53 2.04 28.61
N PHE A 548 -17.74 2.37 29.63
CA PHE A 548 -16.80 3.48 29.54
C PHE A 548 -15.46 3.13 30.16
N ALA A 549 -14.38 3.65 29.62
CA ALA A 549 -13.04 3.40 30.15
C ALA A 549 -12.80 4.24 31.41
N ALA A 550 -12.43 3.58 32.52
CA ALA A 550 -12.02 4.22 33.76
C ALA A 550 -10.62 3.76 34.15
N GLN A 551 -9.65 4.68 34.12
CA GLN A 551 -8.29 4.41 34.59
C GLN A 551 -8.27 4.37 36.13
N THR A 552 -7.66 3.32 36.69
CA THR A 552 -7.45 3.14 38.14
C THR A 552 -5.96 2.91 38.44
N GLU A 553 -5.58 2.94 39.72
CA GLU A 553 -4.21 2.62 40.15
C GLU A 553 -3.81 1.16 39.83
N HIS A 554 -4.79 0.27 39.66
CA HIS A 554 -4.59 -1.13 39.31
C HIS A 554 -4.78 -1.42 37.81
N GLY A 555 -4.83 -0.36 36.98
CA GLY A 555 -5.01 -0.47 35.53
C GLY A 555 -6.38 -0.02 35.04
N LEU A 556 -6.62 -0.25 33.75
CA LEU A 556 -7.86 0.13 33.07
C LEU A 556 -8.98 -0.85 33.44
N VAL A 557 -10.13 -0.31 33.86
CA VAL A 557 -11.37 -1.08 33.98
C VAL A 557 -12.45 -0.44 33.12
N VAL A 558 -13.40 -1.26 32.66
CA VAL A 558 -14.53 -0.80 31.83
C VAL A 558 -15.84 -1.03 32.57
N PRO A 559 -16.32 -0.09 33.40
CA PRO A 559 -17.64 -0.18 33.99
C PRO A 559 -18.74 -0.03 32.94
N VAL A 560 -19.88 -0.64 33.19
CA VAL A 560 -21.05 -0.64 32.31
C VAL A 560 -22.22 0.05 32.98
N VAL A 561 -22.69 1.14 32.39
CA VAL A 561 -23.96 1.79 32.72
C VAL A 561 -25.08 0.98 32.08
N ARG A 562 -25.98 0.43 32.89
CA ARG A 562 -27.14 -0.34 32.40
C ARG A 562 -28.23 0.59 31.89
N ASP A 563 -28.92 0.13 30.85
CA ASP A 563 -30.03 0.83 30.18
C ASP A 563 -29.76 2.34 30.02
N ALA A 564 -28.56 2.67 29.55
CA ALA A 564 -28.04 4.02 29.52
C ALA A 564 -28.89 4.93 28.64
N ASP A 565 -29.52 4.36 27.61
CA ASP A 565 -30.49 4.98 26.71
C ASP A 565 -31.80 5.43 27.39
N HIS A 566 -32.09 4.94 28.60
CA HIS A 566 -33.28 5.33 29.37
C HIS A 566 -32.99 6.25 30.55
N LEU A 567 -31.73 6.59 30.81
CA LEU A 567 -31.36 7.49 31.88
C LEU A 567 -31.56 8.95 31.45
N SER A 568 -32.11 9.76 32.35
CA SER A 568 -32.08 11.22 32.17
C SER A 568 -30.62 11.72 32.14
N PRO A 569 -30.33 12.88 31.54
CA PRO A 569 -28.98 13.46 31.53
C PRO A 569 -28.32 13.51 32.93
N ASP A 570 -29.09 13.90 33.95
CA ASP A 570 -28.62 13.94 35.34
C ASP A 570 -28.42 12.54 35.94
N GLY A 571 -29.32 11.60 35.61
CA GLY A 571 -29.21 10.20 36.00
C GLY A 571 -27.97 9.53 35.43
N LEU A 572 -27.70 9.72 34.13
CA LEU A 572 -26.50 9.23 33.46
C LEU A 572 -25.22 9.81 34.08
N ALA A 573 -25.22 11.13 34.34
CA ALA A 573 -24.08 11.78 34.98
C ALA A 573 -23.84 11.28 36.41
N ALA A 574 -24.91 11.05 37.18
CA ALA A 574 -24.82 10.49 38.53
C ALA A 574 -24.27 9.05 38.50
N GLU A 575 -24.74 8.22 37.58
CA GLU A 575 -24.32 6.82 37.48
C GLU A 575 -22.87 6.67 37.01
N LEU A 576 -22.44 7.45 36.00
CA LEU A 576 -21.04 7.52 35.59
C LEU A 576 -20.12 7.91 36.75
N ARG A 577 -20.52 8.90 37.57
CA ARG A 577 -19.77 9.29 38.78
C ARG A 577 -19.72 8.17 39.80
N ARG A 578 -20.85 7.50 40.07
CA ARG A 578 -20.94 6.39 41.03
C ARG A 578 -20.03 5.24 40.63
N LEU A 579 -20.10 4.80 39.37
CA LEU A 579 -19.28 3.70 38.84
C LEU A 579 -17.79 4.06 38.78
N THR A 580 -17.44 5.31 38.44
CA THR A 580 -16.06 5.80 38.49
C THR A 580 -15.50 5.75 39.92
N ALA A 581 -16.30 6.15 40.91
CA ALA A 581 -15.89 6.11 42.32
C ALA A 581 -15.70 4.68 42.85
N LEU A 582 -16.57 3.74 42.42
CA LEU A 582 -16.43 2.32 42.75
C LEU A 582 -15.21 1.68 42.09
N ALA A 583 -14.96 1.99 40.81
CA ALA A 583 -13.78 1.54 40.08
C ALA A 583 -12.48 1.98 40.77
N ARG A 584 -12.38 3.27 41.12
CA ARG A 584 -11.18 3.82 41.79
C ARG A 584 -10.90 3.20 43.15
N ARG A 585 -11.92 2.82 43.92
CA ARG A 585 -11.76 2.14 45.22
C ARG A 585 -11.67 0.62 45.11
N GLY A 586 -11.62 0.06 43.90
CA GLY A 586 -11.57 -1.39 43.69
C GLY A 586 -12.86 -2.16 44.06
N ALA A 587 -13.96 -1.45 44.36
CA ALA A 587 -15.21 -2.02 44.86
C ALA A 587 -16.26 -2.27 43.77
N LEU A 588 -15.83 -2.31 42.50
CA LEU A 588 -16.73 -2.51 41.36
C LEU A 588 -17.10 -3.99 41.22
N GLY A 589 -18.36 -4.36 41.47
CA GLY A 589 -18.86 -5.72 41.30
C GLY A 589 -18.77 -6.24 39.86
N ALA A 590 -18.80 -7.56 39.68
CA ALA A 590 -18.68 -8.22 38.38
C ALA A 590 -19.86 -7.91 37.43
N GLU A 591 -21.04 -7.68 38.00
CA GLU A 591 -22.27 -7.27 37.32
C GLU A 591 -22.14 -5.93 36.59
N HIS A 592 -21.21 -5.08 37.05
CA HIS A 592 -20.90 -3.78 36.46
C HIS A 592 -19.71 -3.84 35.47
N ARG A 593 -19.08 -4.99 35.26
CA ARG A 593 -17.92 -5.17 34.34
C ARG A 593 -18.24 -5.99 33.09
N THR A 594 -19.48 -6.43 32.94
CA THR A 594 -19.90 -7.41 31.94
C THR A 594 -21.13 -6.93 31.18
N GLY A 595 -21.33 -7.43 29.97
CA GLY A 595 -22.56 -7.21 29.21
C GLY A 595 -22.73 -5.83 28.57
N GLY A 596 -21.68 -5.01 28.48
CA GLY A 596 -21.72 -3.77 27.71
C GLY A 596 -22.00 -4.03 26.22
N THR A 597 -22.71 -3.14 25.55
CA THR A 597 -23.09 -3.28 24.14
C THR A 597 -22.34 -2.32 23.22
N PHE A 598 -21.91 -1.18 23.74
CA PHE A 598 -21.06 -0.19 23.09
C PHE A 598 -20.09 0.38 24.13
N THR A 599 -18.88 0.76 23.74
CA THR A 599 -17.91 1.38 24.66
C THR A 599 -17.49 2.77 24.23
N LEU A 600 -17.46 3.70 25.18
CA LEU A 600 -16.88 5.04 25.05
C LEU A 600 -15.53 5.09 25.79
N ASN A 601 -14.45 5.25 25.06
CA ASN A 601 -13.10 5.41 25.60
C ASN A 601 -12.61 6.85 25.46
N ASN A 602 -11.93 7.35 26.48
CA ASN A 602 -11.39 8.70 26.50
C ASN A 602 -9.89 8.63 26.80
N TYR A 603 -9.09 8.76 25.74
CA TYR A 603 -7.63 8.81 25.79
C TYR A 603 -7.13 10.20 26.20
N GLY A 604 -7.95 11.23 26.06
CA GLY A 604 -7.56 12.61 26.34
C GLY A 604 -7.11 12.87 27.78
N VAL A 605 -7.58 12.07 28.73
CA VAL A 605 -7.10 12.14 30.13
C VAL A 605 -5.65 11.65 30.30
N LEU A 606 -5.10 10.99 29.29
CA LEU A 606 -3.71 10.50 29.22
C LEU A 606 -2.84 11.33 28.27
N ASP A 607 -3.33 12.49 27.82
CA ASP A 607 -2.65 13.38 26.87
C ASP A 607 -2.32 12.73 25.51
N VAL A 608 -3.22 11.87 25.03
CA VAL A 608 -3.11 11.18 23.74
C VAL A 608 -4.12 11.74 22.73
N ASP A 609 -3.66 12.01 21.50
CA ASP A 609 -4.49 12.56 20.41
C ASP A 609 -5.59 11.58 19.96
N GLY A 610 -5.39 10.28 20.09
CA GLY A 610 -6.39 9.24 19.89
C GLY A 610 -5.73 7.89 19.70
N ALA A 611 -6.50 6.82 19.51
CA ALA A 611 -5.98 5.51 19.16
C ALA A 611 -7.00 4.78 18.29
N THR A 612 -6.62 3.62 17.73
CA THR A 612 -7.55 2.64 17.17
C THR A 612 -8.02 1.72 18.30
N PRO A 613 -9.24 1.93 18.87
CA PRO A 613 -9.73 1.04 19.91
C PRO A 613 -9.80 -0.42 19.46
N ILE A 614 -9.31 -1.34 20.29
CA ILE A 614 -9.59 -2.76 20.12
C ILE A 614 -11.01 -3.02 20.63
N LEU A 615 -11.89 -3.54 19.76
CA LEU A 615 -13.27 -3.83 20.13
C LEU A 615 -13.35 -4.83 21.29
N ASN A 616 -14.18 -4.48 22.28
CA ASN A 616 -14.43 -5.35 23.42
C ASN A 616 -15.43 -6.44 23.02
N HIS A 617 -14.93 -7.57 22.52
CA HIS A 617 -15.77 -8.68 22.09
C HIS A 617 -16.80 -9.07 23.17
N PRO A 618 -18.10 -9.24 22.83
CA PRO A 618 -18.68 -9.32 21.47
C PRO A 618 -19.27 -8.01 20.91
N GLN A 619 -18.85 -6.83 21.38
CA GLN A 619 -19.39 -5.54 20.88
C GLN A 619 -19.04 -5.29 19.42
N ALA A 620 -19.98 -4.74 18.65
CA ALA A 620 -19.78 -4.38 17.26
C ALA A 620 -19.06 -3.05 17.06
N ALA A 621 -19.09 -2.12 18.03
CA ALA A 621 -18.52 -0.79 17.86
C ALA A 621 -18.04 -0.15 19.16
N MET A 622 -17.08 0.77 19.04
CA MET A 622 -16.47 1.51 20.14
C MET A 622 -15.99 2.89 19.68
N LEU A 623 -16.33 3.93 20.45
CA LEU A 623 -15.86 5.29 20.19
C LEU A 623 -14.66 5.63 21.07
N GLY A 624 -13.61 6.18 20.49
CA GLY A 624 -12.45 6.74 21.18
C GLY A 624 -12.38 8.26 21.05
N VAL A 625 -12.14 8.96 22.16
CA VAL A 625 -12.03 10.42 22.21
C VAL A 625 -10.62 10.81 22.67
N GLY A 626 -9.95 11.64 21.87
CA GLY A 626 -8.62 12.17 22.14
C GLY A 626 -8.58 13.34 23.11
N ARG A 627 -7.39 13.90 23.31
CA ARG A 627 -7.21 15.16 24.04
C ARG A 627 -7.80 16.34 23.27
N VAL A 628 -8.25 17.36 24.02
CA VAL A 628 -8.72 18.62 23.45
C VAL A 628 -7.58 19.63 23.45
N THR A 629 -7.27 20.20 22.29
CA THR A 629 -6.12 21.11 22.11
C THR A 629 -6.52 22.38 21.39
N ASP A 630 -5.76 23.46 21.60
CA ASP A 630 -5.91 24.67 20.81
C ASP A 630 -5.32 24.43 19.41
N ARG A 631 -6.16 24.57 18.38
CA ARG A 631 -5.75 24.47 16.97
C ARG A 631 -6.39 25.57 16.12
N PRO A 632 -5.72 26.02 15.05
CA PRO A 632 -6.35 26.87 14.04
C PRO A 632 -7.51 26.12 13.36
N TRP A 633 -8.67 26.76 13.23
CA TRP A 633 -9.89 26.20 12.66
C TRP A 633 -10.65 27.25 11.85
N VAL A 634 -11.28 26.83 10.75
CA VAL A 634 -12.06 27.75 9.91
C VAL A 634 -13.49 27.86 10.45
N VAL A 635 -13.89 29.07 10.80
CA VAL A 635 -15.24 29.42 11.28
C VAL A 635 -15.76 30.52 10.36
N GLU A 636 -16.86 30.26 9.64
CA GLU A 636 -17.48 31.23 8.72
C GLU A 636 -16.47 31.88 7.75
N GLY A 637 -15.54 31.07 7.22
CA GLY A 637 -14.51 31.53 6.27
C GLY A 637 -13.34 32.30 6.90
N ARG A 638 -13.23 32.36 8.23
CA ARG A 638 -12.11 33.00 8.95
C ARG A 638 -11.35 31.99 9.80
N LEU A 639 -10.04 32.17 9.91
CA LEU A 639 -9.19 31.33 10.76
C LEU A 639 -9.28 31.82 12.22
N GLU A 640 -9.76 30.97 13.12
CA GLU A 640 -9.86 31.21 14.56
C GLU A 640 -9.15 30.12 15.35
N VAL A 641 -8.71 30.41 16.58
CA VAL A 641 -8.20 29.37 17.49
C VAL A 641 -9.40 28.71 18.17
N ARG A 642 -9.55 27.40 17.98
CA ARG A 642 -10.63 26.59 18.55
C ARG A 642 -10.09 25.44 19.40
N LYS A 643 -10.96 24.93 20.29
CA LYS A 643 -10.71 23.75 21.11
C LYS A 643 -11.05 22.52 20.29
N VAL A 644 -10.08 21.93 19.61
CA VAL A 644 -10.29 20.79 18.69
C VAL A 644 -10.05 19.47 19.41
N VAL A 645 -10.94 18.49 19.15
CA VAL A 645 -10.82 17.12 19.62
C VAL A 645 -10.80 16.15 18.45
N HIS A 646 -9.97 15.11 18.54
CA HIS A 646 -9.96 13.99 17.61
C HIS A 646 -10.87 12.89 18.13
N VAL A 647 -11.71 12.35 17.25
CA VAL A 647 -12.63 11.27 17.56
C VAL A 647 -12.38 10.12 16.59
N SER A 648 -12.33 8.91 17.14
CA SER A 648 -12.15 7.65 16.42
C SER A 648 -13.36 6.77 16.65
N LEU A 649 -13.82 6.08 15.61
CA LEU A 649 -14.83 5.04 15.71
C LEU A 649 -14.24 3.77 15.13
N THR A 650 -14.11 2.73 15.95
CA THR A 650 -13.84 1.38 15.49
C THR A 650 -15.15 0.59 15.44
N PHE A 651 -15.39 -0.13 14.35
CA PHE A 651 -16.60 -0.93 14.16
C PHE A 651 -16.31 -2.23 13.39
N ASP A 652 -17.15 -3.24 13.59
CA ASP A 652 -17.14 -4.51 12.87
C ASP A 652 -17.79 -4.31 11.50
N HIS A 653 -17.01 -4.44 10.43
CA HIS A 653 -17.48 -4.21 9.06
C HIS A 653 -18.51 -5.26 8.58
N ARG A 654 -18.74 -6.35 9.33
CA ARG A 654 -19.86 -7.27 9.07
C ARG A 654 -21.20 -6.69 9.53
N VAL A 655 -21.19 -5.78 10.51
CA VAL A 655 -22.39 -5.24 11.14
C VAL A 655 -22.90 -4.00 10.41
N CYS A 656 -22.00 -3.13 9.94
CA CYS A 656 -22.36 -1.95 9.18
C CYS A 656 -21.28 -1.56 8.17
N ASP A 657 -21.69 -0.87 7.11
CA ASP A 657 -20.81 -0.31 6.09
C ASP A 657 -20.16 1.02 6.55
N GLY A 658 -19.23 1.52 5.72
CA GLY A 658 -18.56 2.80 5.96
C GLY A 658 -19.52 4.00 5.97
N GLY A 659 -20.64 3.94 5.25
CA GLY A 659 -21.65 5.01 5.23
C GLY A 659 -22.38 5.16 6.56
N THR A 660 -22.85 4.04 7.11
CA THR A 660 -23.50 3.97 8.43
C THR A 660 -22.54 4.42 9.53
N ALA A 661 -21.29 3.93 9.51
CA ALA A 661 -20.27 4.31 10.48
C ALA A 661 -19.90 5.79 10.39
N ALA A 662 -19.71 6.33 9.18
CA ALA A 662 -19.42 7.74 8.97
C ALA A 662 -20.60 8.63 9.39
N GLY A 663 -21.84 8.20 9.13
CA GLY A 663 -23.05 8.88 9.56
C GLY A 663 -23.15 8.98 11.09
N PHE A 664 -22.93 7.89 11.80
CA PHE A 664 -22.86 7.90 13.27
C PHE A 664 -21.76 8.81 13.79
N LEU A 665 -20.55 8.70 13.23
CA LEU A 665 -19.42 9.52 13.67
C LEU A 665 -19.75 11.00 13.46
N ARG A 666 -20.26 11.38 12.27
CA ARG A 666 -20.68 12.77 11.98
C ARG A 666 -21.75 13.27 12.95
N HIS A 667 -22.75 12.45 13.27
CA HIS A 667 -23.79 12.80 14.23
C HIS A 667 -23.20 13.08 15.63
N VAL A 668 -22.26 12.25 16.09
CA VAL A 668 -21.56 12.49 17.36
C VAL A 668 -20.72 13.76 17.30
N LEU A 669 -20.04 14.06 16.18
CA LEU A 669 -19.27 15.30 16.01
C LEU A 669 -20.16 16.54 15.99
N ASP A 670 -21.36 16.46 15.41
CA ASP A 670 -22.34 17.54 15.40
C ASP A 670 -22.80 17.84 16.83
N ASP A 671 -23.09 16.82 17.63
CA ASP A 671 -23.42 16.95 19.05
C ASP A 671 -22.24 17.48 19.89
N ILE A 672 -20.99 17.18 19.52
CA ILE A 672 -19.79 17.77 20.14
C ILE A 672 -19.68 19.26 19.76
N THR A 673 -19.97 19.60 18.50
CA THR A 673 -19.87 20.97 17.98
C THR A 673 -21.00 21.85 18.50
N ALA A 674 -22.19 21.29 18.72
CA ALA A 674 -23.41 21.97 19.11
C ALA A 674 -24.22 21.15 20.16
N PRO A 675 -23.73 21.03 21.41
CA PRO A 675 -24.31 20.16 22.45
C PRO A 675 -25.69 20.58 22.98
N ASP A 676 -26.17 21.76 22.58
CA ASP A 676 -27.48 22.33 22.92
C ASP A 676 -28.45 22.30 21.72
N GLY A 677 -28.07 21.66 20.61
CA GLY A 677 -28.76 21.73 19.32
C GLY A 677 -28.22 22.88 18.44
N PRO A 678 -28.67 22.99 17.18
CA PRO A 678 -28.23 24.08 16.30
C PRO A 678 -28.55 25.44 16.94
N ASP A 679 -27.57 26.34 16.97
CA ASP A 679 -27.78 27.76 17.31
C ASP A 679 -28.81 28.31 16.31
N PRO A 680 -29.96 28.84 16.73
CA PRO A 680 -30.90 29.48 15.82
C PRO A 680 -30.32 30.83 15.39
N ARG A 681 -29.36 30.81 14.47
CA ARG A 681 -28.83 31.99 13.80
C ARG A 681 -28.66 31.78 12.31
#